data_AF-A0A1X0F4H0-F1
#
_entry.id   AF-A0A1X0F4H0-F1
#
_cell.length_a   1.000
_cell.length_b   1.000
_cell.length_c   1.000
_cell.angle_alpha   90.00
_cell.angle_beta   90.00
_cell.angle_gamma   90.00
#
_symmetry.space_group_name_H-M   'P 1'
#
loop_
_entity.id
_entity.type
_entity.pdbx_description
1 polymer ?
#
loop_
_entity_poly.entity_id
_entity_poly.type
_entity_poly.pdbx_seq_one_letter_code
_entity_poly.pdbx_strand_id
1 'polypeptide(L)'
;TDSGSVTVSSGGSLTDGGTLSVSSGGTLTDNGTVTVASGGTLTDGGAVTVNSGGVLTDGGTVTVNGGAVLGSGGTLTDAGSLTVTDGGVLNVDAGAVLGSGGTVTDSGTLTISSGGVLADGGTVTVGSGGTLTDGGTVTVSSGATLTVDTGGALTDSGALTVSSGGTLTDGGTVTVTGGGVLTDGGAVTNMGGTIVVSTGGADSGTLMVSSGGTLTDGGTVTVSSGGVLTDSGTVTVSSGGALTDSGVVTVNSGGLLTDSGALTVNSGGTLTDSGALIIDSGVTLVDDGTLNIDSGVSLSGTIDVGSTGALDVNSGGALTVNVGGTVSDGGTVTVSSGGSLTDGGTVTVSSGGSLTDGGVLTIDSGGVLTNSGSLTVDSGVTLADNGMLNVNGGTGVAGTIDVGSTGVVNVNSGTLTIGAGGTLSDGGVVTIDSAGALTDGGTVTVNGGAVLGSAGTLADGGTLTVADGGTLSVDGGAVLGSGGLVSDSGTLTVVNGGTLSVNGGSVVGSGGTLTVGSGGVLTDEGTVTIGSGGVLGSGGGLTDGGTVTIGSTGSLVDGGTVTVTGGGVLTDGGSLTNTGGALVVSTGGVDSGTLTVSPGVTFTDSGTLTVNAGGTLTDGGTVVVSSGGTLTDSGAVTVDSGGVLTDSGVLTVNSGGTLTDGGTLSVSP
;
A
#
# COMPACT_ATOMS: atom_id res chain seq x y z
N THR A 1 -39.89 12.00 -60.90
CA THR A 1 -38.70 11.46 -61.58
C THR A 1 -38.23 12.43 -62.62
N ASP A 2 -37.04 13.00 -62.42
CA ASP A 2 -36.28 13.67 -63.49
C ASP A 2 -34.97 12.91 -63.76
N SER A 3 -34.46 13.01 -64.98
CA SER A 3 -33.14 12.52 -65.41
C SER A 3 -32.33 13.62 -66.10
N GLY A 4 -32.76 14.88 -65.97
CA GLY A 4 -32.09 16.08 -66.47
C GLY A 4 -31.49 16.90 -65.33
N SER A 5 -31.70 18.22 -65.36
CA SER A 5 -31.23 19.13 -64.33
C SER A 5 -32.37 20.04 -63.88
N VAL A 6 -32.69 19.97 -62.58
CA VAL A 6 -33.60 20.88 -61.89
C VAL A 6 -32.76 21.87 -61.10
N THR A 7 -33.03 23.16 -61.25
CA THR A 7 -32.44 24.21 -60.40
C THR A 7 -33.53 25.01 -59.73
N VAL A 8 -33.55 24.98 -58.39
CA VAL A 8 -34.30 25.95 -57.59
C VAL A 8 -33.41 27.17 -57.43
N SER A 9 -33.79 28.26 -58.09
CA SER A 9 -33.06 29.53 -58.04
C SER A 9 -33.24 30.22 -56.68
N SER A 10 -32.35 31.16 -56.35
CA SER A 10 -32.47 31.95 -55.12
C SER A 10 -33.80 32.70 -55.02
N GLY A 11 -34.46 32.59 -53.87
CA GLY A 11 -35.83 33.07 -53.62
C GLY A 11 -36.94 32.24 -54.29
N GLY A 12 -36.59 31.20 -55.05
CA GLY A 12 -37.53 30.19 -55.54
C GLY A 12 -37.84 29.14 -54.48
N SER A 13 -38.99 28.46 -54.63
CA SER A 13 -39.42 27.39 -53.73
C SER A 13 -39.97 26.21 -54.52
N LEU A 14 -39.61 25.00 -54.11
CA LEU A 14 -40.13 23.73 -54.60
C LEU A 14 -40.67 22.94 -53.40
N THR A 15 -41.98 22.74 -53.33
CA THR A 15 -42.61 21.89 -52.31
C THR A 15 -43.15 20.63 -52.96
N ASP A 16 -42.71 19.47 -52.50
CA ASP A 16 -43.28 18.18 -52.86
C ASP A 16 -44.02 17.54 -51.69
N GLY A 17 -45.19 16.98 -51.97
CA GLY A 17 -45.98 16.17 -51.04
C GLY A 17 -46.32 14.80 -51.63
N GLY A 18 -45.58 14.36 -52.64
CA GLY A 18 -45.72 13.09 -53.34
C GLY A 18 -44.37 12.37 -53.43
N THR A 19 -43.80 12.29 -54.63
CA THR A 19 -42.49 11.65 -54.81
C THR A 19 -41.63 12.39 -55.84
N LEU A 20 -40.66 13.15 -55.33
CA LEU A 20 -39.54 13.69 -56.08
C LEU A 20 -38.45 12.62 -56.17
N SER A 21 -37.96 12.36 -57.38
CA SER A 21 -36.89 11.39 -57.58
C SER A 21 -35.93 11.93 -58.62
N VAL A 22 -34.66 12.03 -58.22
CA VAL A 22 -33.53 12.38 -59.07
C VAL A 22 -32.95 11.05 -59.54
N SER A 23 -33.10 10.76 -60.83
CA SER A 23 -32.63 9.51 -61.42
C SER A 23 -31.10 9.54 -61.56
N SER A 24 -30.47 8.38 -61.75
CA SER A 24 -29.04 8.31 -62.07
C SER A 24 -28.66 9.17 -63.29
N GLY A 25 -27.64 10.01 -63.12
CA GLY A 25 -27.23 11.03 -64.08
C GLY A 25 -28.06 12.34 -64.06
N GLY A 26 -29.16 12.38 -63.31
CA GLY A 26 -29.93 13.59 -63.05
C GLY A 26 -29.32 14.44 -61.93
N THR A 27 -29.68 15.72 -61.89
CA THR A 27 -29.21 16.69 -60.88
C THR A 27 -30.35 17.53 -60.33
N LEU A 28 -30.34 17.79 -59.02
CA LEU A 28 -31.18 18.79 -58.37
C LEU A 28 -30.28 19.76 -57.61
N THR A 29 -30.25 21.02 -58.03
CA THR A 29 -29.48 22.08 -57.36
C THR A 29 -30.42 23.06 -56.67
N ASP A 30 -30.39 23.13 -55.35
CA ASP A 30 -31.12 24.13 -54.57
C ASP A 30 -30.24 25.33 -54.21
N ASN A 31 -30.72 26.53 -54.51
CA ASN A 31 -30.16 27.81 -54.07
C ASN A 31 -31.24 28.69 -53.40
N GLY A 32 -32.44 28.13 -53.16
CA GLY A 32 -33.63 28.79 -52.63
C GLY A 32 -34.23 27.97 -51.50
N THR A 33 -35.33 27.25 -51.76
CA THR A 33 -35.92 26.34 -50.77
C THR A 33 -36.54 25.11 -51.43
N VAL A 34 -36.15 23.93 -50.98
CA VAL A 34 -36.85 22.67 -51.27
C VAL A 34 -37.53 22.18 -49.99
N THR A 35 -38.78 21.74 -50.09
CA THR A 35 -39.53 21.19 -48.95
C THR A 35 -40.13 19.85 -49.33
N VAL A 36 -39.71 18.79 -48.64
CA VAL A 36 -40.38 17.48 -48.65
C VAL A 36 -41.41 17.54 -47.52
N ALA A 37 -42.68 17.70 -47.88
CA ALA A 37 -43.76 17.80 -46.91
C ALA A 37 -44.04 16.44 -46.24
N SER A 38 -44.79 16.45 -45.14
CA SER A 38 -45.17 15.23 -44.42
C SER A 38 -45.88 14.22 -45.33
N GLY A 39 -45.31 13.02 -45.41
CA GLY A 39 -45.75 11.93 -46.30
C GLY A 39 -45.25 12.04 -47.75
N GLY A 40 -44.48 13.06 -48.10
CA GLY A 40 -43.72 13.15 -49.34
C GLY A 40 -42.40 12.37 -49.27
N THR A 41 -41.77 12.14 -50.42
CA THR A 41 -40.49 11.42 -50.52
C THR A 41 -39.56 12.05 -51.55
N LEU A 42 -38.32 12.34 -51.16
CA LEU A 42 -37.23 12.68 -52.07
C LEU A 42 -36.24 11.51 -52.17
N THR A 43 -36.11 10.91 -53.35
CA THR A 43 -35.12 9.85 -53.60
C THR A 43 -34.03 10.37 -54.54
N ASP A 44 -32.80 10.50 -54.04
CA ASP A 44 -31.61 10.78 -54.83
C ASP A 44 -30.94 9.48 -55.28
N GLY A 45 -30.94 9.22 -56.58
CA GLY A 45 -30.07 8.23 -57.23
C GLY A 45 -29.09 8.85 -58.22
N GLY A 46 -28.99 10.19 -58.25
CA GLY A 46 -28.12 11.00 -59.09
C GLY A 46 -27.24 11.89 -58.23
N ALA A 47 -27.46 13.21 -58.30
CA ALA A 47 -26.88 14.15 -57.34
C ALA A 47 -27.86 15.27 -56.93
N VAL A 48 -28.14 15.36 -55.62
CA VAL A 48 -28.77 16.51 -54.96
C VAL A 48 -27.70 17.42 -54.37
N THR A 49 -27.76 18.73 -54.66
CA THR A 49 -26.84 19.73 -54.10
C THR A 49 -27.61 20.89 -53.49
N VAL A 50 -27.42 21.17 -52.21
CA VAL A 50 -27.96 22.36 -51.52
C VAL A 50 -26.83 23.37 -51.39
N ASN A 51 -26.85 24.43 -52.21
CA ASN A 51 -25.81 25.46 -52.23
C ASN A 51 -26.00 26.52 -51.13
N SER A 52 -25.05 27.45 -51.06
CA SER A 52 -25.10 28.63 -50.20
C SER A 52 -26.45 29.37 -50.26
N GLY A 53 -27.16 29.44 -49.12
CA GLY A 53 -28.48 30.05 -49.02
C GLY A 53 -29.66 29.20 -49.53
N GLY A 54 -29.39 27.98 -50.02
CA GLY A 54 -30.40 26.95 -50.23
C GLY A 54 -30.81 26.28 -48.91
N VAL A 55 -32.06 25.85 -48.83
CA VAL A 55 -32.64 25.23 -47.63
C VAL A 55 -33.51 24.05 -48.05
N LEU A 56 -33.04 22.84 -47.77
CA LEU A 56 -33.84 21.62 -47.85
C LEU A 56 -34.49 21.37 -46.49
N THR A 57 -35.82 21.30 -46.44
CA THR A 57 -36.56 20.90 -45.23
C THR A 57 -37.25 19.57 -45.50
N ASP A 58 -36.94 18.54 -44.71
CA ASP A 58 -37.66 17.27 -44.72
C ASP A 58 -38.62 17.19 -43.54
N GLY A 59 -39.87 16.84 -43.81
CA GLY A 59 -40.85 16.39 -42.82
C GLY A 59 -41.51 15.07 -43.22
N GLY A 60 -40.99 14.40 -44.27
CA GLY A 60 -41.43 13.15 -44.85
C GLY A 60 -40.30 12.12 -44.86
N THR A 61 -39.66 11.92 -46.02
CA THR A 61 -38.53 10.99 -46.17
C THR A 61 -37.57 11.45 -47.26
N VAL A 62 -36.28 11.56 -46.95
CA VAL A 62 -35.19 11.76 -47.92
C VAL A 62 -34.33 10.49 -47.97
N THR A 63 -34.05 9.98 -49.17
CA THR A 63 -33.20 8.80 -49.37
C THR A 63 -32.06 9.11 -50.34
N VAL A 64 -30.81 8.96 -49.89
CA VAL A 64 -29.58 9.17 -50.67
C VAL A 64 -29.01 7.80 -51.06
N ASN A 65 -29.23 7.42 -52.32
CA ASN A 65 -28.60 6.25 -52.97
C ASN A 65 -27.47 6.66 -53.93
N GLY A 66 -27.37 7.95 -54.26
CA GLY A 66 -26.36 8.55 -55.12
C GLY A 66 -25.35 9.37 -54.32
N GLY A 67 -24.96 10.53 -54.87
CA GLY A 67 -24.08 11.48 -54.19
C GLY A 67 -24.79 12.80 -53.88
N ALA A 68 -25.18 12.99 -52.62
CA ALA A 68 -25.77 14.23 -52.13
C ALA A 68 -24.72 15.13 -51.44
N VAL A 69 -24.83 16.44 -51.63
CA VAL A 69 -23.90 17.44 -51.08
C VAL A 69 -24.66 18.64 -50.52
N LEU A 70 -24.50 18.91 -49.22
CA LEU A 70 -24.81 20.22 -48.66
C LEU A 70 -23.57 21.08 -48.85
N GLY A 71 -23.58 21.89 -49.91
CA GLY A 71 -22.49 22.80 -50.25
C GLY A 71 -22.39 23.96 -49.25
N SER A 72 -21.24 24.63 -49.24
CA SER A 72 -20.91 25.67 -48.26
C SER A 72 -22.02 26.72 -48.05
N GLY A 73 -22.57 26.78 -46.84
CA GLY A 73 -23.68 27.68 -46.46
C GLY A 73 -25.08 27.20 -46.84
N GLY A 74 -25.24 25.95 -47.29
CA GLY A 74 -26.54 25.29 -47.45
C GLY A 74 -27.05 24.74 -46.12
N THR A 75 -28.36 24.51 -46.00
CA THR A 75 -28.99 23.92 -44.80
C THR A 75 -29.91 22.77 -45.16
N LEU A 76 -29.77 21.64 -44.47
CA LEU A 76 -30.78 20.58 -44.39
C LEU A 76 -31.36 20.59 -42.97
N THR A 77 -32.68 20.68 -42.85
CA THR A 77 -33.39 20.44 -41.59
C THR A 77 -34.31 19.24 -41.78
N ASP A 78 -33.95 18.12 -41.16
CA ASP A 78 -34.74 16.90 -41.15
C ASP A 78 -35.59 16.83 -39.88
N ALA A 79 -36.91 16.78 -40.04
CA ALA A 79 -37.90 16.45 -39.01
C ALA A 79 -38.72 15.20 -39.39
N GLY A 80 -38.30 14.49 -40.44
CA GLY A 80 -38.87 13.26 -40.97
C GLY A 80 -37.86 12.12 -40.85
N SER A 81 -37.38 11.62 -42.00
CA SER A 81 -36.48 10.46 -42.06
C SER A 81 -35.49 10.60 -43.21
N LEU A 82 -34.25 10.97 -42.88
CA LEU A 82 -33.11 10.96 -43.78
C LEU A 82 -32.40 9.59 -43.76
N THR A 83 -32.29 8.92 -44.90
CA THR A 83 -31.55 7.66 -45.05
C THR A 83 -30.44 7.79 -46.09
N VAL A 84 -29.19 7.54 -45.72
CA VAL A 84 -28.08 7.30 -46.64
C VAL A 84 -27.91 5.79 -46.78
N THR A 85 -28.13 5.23 -47.97
CA THR A 85 -28.11 3.78 -48.17
C THR A 85 -26.69 3.26 -48.41
N ASP A 86 -26.50 1.94 -48.40
CA ASP A 86 -25.27 1.30 -48.90
C ASP A 86 -24.89 1.86 -50.29
N GLY A 87 -23.62 2.26 -50.42
CA GLY A 87 -23.07 2.95 -51.59
C GLY A 87 -23.48 4.42 -51.79
N GLY A 88 -24.40 4.96 -50.97
CA GLY A 88 -24.78 6.37 -50.96
C GLY A 88 -23.76 7.24 -50.21
N VAL A 89 -23.60 8.49 -50.64
CA VAL A 89 -22.68 9.46 -50.03
C VAL A 89 -23.41 10.77 -49.74
N LEU A 90 -23.30 11.28 -48.51
CA LEU A 90 -23.80 12.58 -48.09
C LEU A 90 -22.64 13.41 -47.50
N ASN A 91 -22.26 14.50 -48.19
CA ASN A 91 -21.21 15.41 -47.72
C ASN A 91 -21.82 16.70 -47.16
N VAL A 92 -21.39 17.12 -45.97
CA VAL A 92 -21.74 18.42 -45.36
C VAL A 92 -20.50 19.30 -45.37
N ASP A 93 -20.45 20.26 -46.29
CA ASP A 93 -19.29 21.11 -46.54
C ASP A 93 -19.09 22.18 -45.45
N ALA A 94 -17.94 22.86 -45.48
CA ALA A 94 -17.61 23.98 -44.59
C ALA A 94 -18.72 25.06 -44.57
N GLY A 95 -19.28 25.33 -43.39
CA GLY A 95 -20.36 26.29 -43.17
C GLY A 95 -21.76 25.80 -43.55
N ALA A 96 -21.91 24.54 -43.99
CA ALA A 96 -23.21 23.90 -44.17
C ALA A 96 -23.71 23.28 -42.85
N VAL A 97 -25.04 23.14 -42.72
CA VAL A 97 -25.68 22.62 -41.50
C VAL A 97 -26.67 21.51 -41.85
N LEU A 98 -26.49 20.35 -41.23
CA LEU A 98 -27.47 19.26 -41.14
C LEU A 98 -28.09 19.28 -39.73
N GLY A 99 -29.32 19.77 -39.61
CA GLY A 99 -30.11 19.71 -38.37
C GLY A 99 -31.02 18.49 -38.39
N SER A 100 -30.79 17.53 -37.48
CA SER A 100 -31.59 16.32 -37.31
C SER A 100 -32.54 16.50 -36.11
N GLY A 101 -33.81 16.78 -36.35
CA GLY A 101 -34.89 16.61 -35.37
C GLY A 101 -35.74 15.35 -35.59
N GLY A 102 -35.52 14.65 -36.72
CA GLY A 102 -36.15 13.40 -37.10
C GLY A 102 -35.24 12.19 -36.85
N THR A 103 -35.20 11.27 -37.82
CA THR A 103 -34.31 10.10 -37.79
C THR A 103 -33.35 10.10 -38.98
N VAL A 104 -32.05 10.21 -38.73
CA VAL A 104 -31.00 9.97 -39.72
C VAL A 104 -30.51 8.52 -39.61
N THR A 105 -30.43 7.81 -40.72
CA THR A 105 -29.83 6.46 -40.79
C THR A 105 -28.79 6.42 -41.89
N ASP A 106 -27.53 6.19 -41.54
CA ASP A 106 -26.43 5.99 -42.49
C ASP A 106 -26.07 4.50 -42.58
N SER A 107 -26.04 3.97 -43.79
CA SER A 107 -25.46 2.65 -44.12
C SER A 107 -24.48 2.75 -45.29
N GLY A 108 -24.08 3.97 -45.67
CA GLY A 108 -23.11 4.29 -46.71
C GLY A 108 -22.01 5.17 -46.13
N THR A 109 -21.93 6.43 -46.59
CA THR A 109 -20.97 7.41 -46.04
C THR A 109 -21.62 8.76 -45.78
N LEU A 110 -21.59 9.20 -44.51
CA LEU A 110 -21.90 10.56 -44.09
C LEU A 110 -20.62 11.28 -43.66
N THR A 111 -20.27 12.38 -44.32
CA THR A 111 -19.04 13.13 -44.03
C THR A 111 -19.38 14.56 -43.62
N ILE A 112 -19.08 14.93 -42.38
CA ILE A 112 -19.10 16.31 -41.89
C ILE A 112 -17.70 16.90 -42.11
N SER A 113 -17.57 17.71 -43.15
CA SER A 113 -16.28 18.32 -43.52
C SER A 113 -15.87 19.39 -42.51
N SER A 114 -14.61 19.81 -42.52
CA SER A 114 -14.13 20.84 -41.61
C SER A 114 -14.90 22.15 -41.72
N GLY A 115 -15.45 22.59 -40.60
CA GLY A 115 -16.37 23.73 -40.49
C GLY A 115 -17.83 23.46 -40.88
N GLY A 116 -18.18 22.25 -41.32
CA GLY A 116 -19.57 21.78 -41.44
C GLY A 116 -20.14 21.38 -40.08
N VAL A 117 -21.47 21.31 -39.97
CA VAL A 117 -22.16 21.03 -38.70
C VAL A 117 -23.24 19.95 -38.86
N LEU A 118 -23.24 18.95 -37.98
CA LEU A 118 -24.38 18.08 -37.69
C LEU A 118 -24.92 18.40 -36.30
N ALA A 119 -26.13 18.94 -36.22
CA ALA A 119 -26.82 19.21 -34.97
C ALA A 119 -27.97 18.20 -34.80
N ASP A 120 -27.73 17.14 -34.02
CA ASP A 120 -28.75 16.16 -33.67
C ASP A 120 -29.54 16.58 -32.45
N GLY A 121 -30.86 16.59 -32.62
CA GLY A 121 -31.93 16.80 -31.65
C GLY A 121 -32.99 15.70 -31.73
N GLY A 122 -32.71 14.60 -32.46
CA GLY A 122 -33.61 13.47 -32.70
C GLY A 122 -32.87 12.14 -32.54
N THR A 123 -32.66 11.41 -33.63
CA THR A 123 -31.86 10.17 -33.60
C THR A 123 -31.00 10.05 -34.85
N VAL A 124 -29.71 9.78 -34.68
CA VAL A 124 -28.77 9.44 -35.76
C VAL A 124 -28.27 8.01 -35.55
N THR A 125 -28.35 7.16 -36.56
CA THR A 125 -27.87 5.78 -36.51
C THR A 125 -26.87 5.51 -37.64
N VAL A 126 -25.63 5.19 -37.29
CA VAL A 126 -24.61 4.64 -38.20
C VAL A 126 -24.76 3.13 -38.19
N GLY A 127 -25.53 2.61 -39.14
CA GLY A 127 -25.83 1.20 -39.31
C GLY A 127 -24.64 0.36 -39.78
N SER A 128 -24.85 -0.95 -39.90
CA SER A 128 -23.81 -1.87 -40.38
C SER A 128 -23.34 -1.51 -41.81
N GLY A 129 -22.05 -1.26 -41.98
CA GLY A 129 -21.46 -0.76 -43.23
C GLY A 129 -21.45 0.77 -43.39
N GLY A 130 -22.19 1.50 -42.54
CA GLY A 130 -22.21 2.96 -42.50
C GLY A 130 -20.91 3.56 -41.97
N THR A 131 -20.60 4.78 -42.41
CA THR A 131 -19.35 5.49 -42.10
C THR A 131 -19.62 6.97 -41.87
N LEU A 132 -19.68 7.37 -40.60
CA LEU A 132 -19.74 8.78 -40.20
C LEU A 132 -18.33 9.31 -39.97
N THR A 133 -17.90 10.27 -40.79
CA THR A 133 -16.61 10.98 -40.60
C THR A 133 -16.87 12.41 -40.20
N ASP A 134 -16.48 12.82 -38.99
CA ASP A 134 -16.48 14.22 -38.57
C ASP A 134 -15.07 14.83 -38.64
N GLY A 135 -14.95 15.98 -39.28
CA GLY A 135 -13.82 16.90 -39.16
C GLY A 135 -14.25 18.34 -38.88
N GLY A 136 -15.54 18.55 -38.63
CA GLY A 136 -16.21 19.82 -38.35
C GLY A 136 -16.77 19.85 -36.94
N THR A 137 -18.09 19.69 -36.79
CA THR A 137 -18.76 19.65 -35.48
C THR A 137 -20.01 18.77 -35.54
N VAL A 138 -20.06 17.75 -34.71
CA VAL A 138 -21.26 16.95 -34.42
C VAL A 138 -21.74 17.27 -33.01
N THR A 139 -23.02 17.56 -32.82
CA THR A 139 -23.61 17.81 -31.49
C THR A 139 -24.83 16.92 -31.28
N VAL A 140 -24.79 16.08 -30.25
CA VAL A 140 -25.95 15.31 -29.76
C VAL A 140 -26.59 16.14 -28.64
N SER A 141 -27.80 16.63 -28.88
CA SER A 141 -28.52 17.52 -27.96
C SER A 141 -29.20 16.77 -26.81
N SER A 142 -29.71 17.52 -25.83
CA SER A 142 -30.53 16.96 -24.75
C SER A 142 -31.73 16.19 -25.30
N GLY A 143 -31.87 14.91 -24.94
CA GLY A 143 -32.92 14.01 -25.42
C GLY A 143 -32.67 13.38 -26.80
N ALA A 144 -31.56 13.71 -27.46
CA ALA A 144 -31.17 13.12 -28.74
C ALA A 144 -30.32 11.86 -28.55
N THR A 145 -30.17 11.05 -29.60
CA THR A 145 -29.39 9.79 -29.55
C THR A 145 -28.60 9.56 -30.83
N LEU A 146 -27.27 9.51 -30.71
CA LEU A 146 -26.37 8.99 -31.74
C LEU A 146 -26.04 7.53 -31.43
N THR A 147 -26.25 6.63 -32.38
CA THR A 147 -25.96 5.20 -32.25
C THR A 147 -25.03 4.75 -33.38
N VAL A 148 -23.97 4.02 -33.04
CA VAL A 148 -23.12 3.31 -33.99
C VAL A 148 -23.39 1.82 -33.82
N ASP A 149 -24.08 1.19 -34.76
CA ASP A 149 -24.43 -0.23 -34.70
C ASP A 149 -23.22 -1.13 -35.01
N THR A 150 -23.34 -2.42 -34.71
CA THR A 150 -22.31 -3.42 -35.04
C THR A 150 -21.96 -3.46 -36.53
N GLY A 151 -20.71 -3.11 -36.84
CA GLY A 151 -20.18 -3.00 -38.19
C GLY A 151 -20.36 -1.62 -38.83
N GLY A 152 -20.94 -0.64 -38.13
CA GLY A 152 -20.84 0.78 -38.46
C GLY A 152 -19.57 1.40 -37.86
N ALA A 153 -19.12 2.54 -38.40
CA ALA A 153 -17.94 3.24 -37.92
C ALA A 153 -18.16 4.77 -37.83
N LEU A 154 -17.74 5.36 -36.72
CA LEU A 154 -17.65 6.80 -36.48
C LEU A 154 -16.17 7.18 -36.33
N THR A 155 -15.70 8.14 -37.11
CA THR A 155 -14.35 8.73 -36.97
C THR A 155 -14.46 10.23 -36.77
N ASP A 156 -14.08 10.72 -35.59
CA ASP A 156 -14.00 12.14 -35.26
C ASP A 156 -12.55 12.67 -35.39
N SER A 157 -12.43 13.84 -35.99
CA SER A 157 -11.23 14.68 -36.14
C SER A 157 -11.58 16.18 -35.96
N GLY A 158 -12.82 16.48 -35.56
CA GLY A 158 -13.38 17.80 -35.34
C GLY A 158 -13.84 17.97 -33.88
N ALA A 159 -15.14 18.06 -33.66
CA ALA A 159 -15.69 18.28 -32.32
C ALA A 159 -17.04 17.57 -32.15
N LEU A 160 -17.01 16.37 -31.58
CA LEU A 160 -18.20 15.62 -31.18
C LEU A 160 -18.60 15.99 -29.75
N THR A 161 -19.76 16.64 -29.56
CA THR A 161 -20.28 17.03 -28.24
C THR A 161 -21.57 16.28 -27.91
N VAL A 162 -21.55 15.47 -26.85
CA VAL A 162 -22.74 14.87 -26.24
C VAL A 162 -23.21 15.79 -25.11
N SER A 163 -24.31 16.51 -25.35
CA SER A 163 -24.87 17.48 -24.41
C SER A 163 -25.54 16.78 -23.22
N SER A 164 -25.76 17.52 -22.13
CA SER A 164 -26.46 16.97 -20.97
C SER A 164 -27.87 16.47 -21.29
N GLY A 165 -28.13 15.20 -20.95
CA GLY A 165 -29.33 14.45 -21.33
C GLY A 165 -29.35 13.90 -22.77
N GLY A 166 -28.32 14.13 -23.57
CA GLY A 166 -28.09 13.43 -24.84
C GLY A 166 -27.38 12.09 -24.62
N THR A 167 -27.48 11.18 -25.60
CA THR A 167 -26.88 9.83 -25.50
C THR A 167 -26.06 9.47 -26.75
N LEU A 168 -24.86 8.93 -26.56
CA LEU A 168 -24.09 8.24 -27.60
C LEU A 168 -24.01 6.75 -27.24
N THR A 169 -24.43 5.86 -28.13
CA THR A 169 -24.24 4.41 -28.00
C THR A 169 -23.31 3.86 -29.08
N ASP A 170 -22.33 3.03 -28.69
CA ASP A 170 -21.45 2.31 -29.62
C ASP A 170 -21.64 0.80 -29.49
N GLY A 171 -21.91 0.11 -30.59
CA GLY A 171 -21.84 -1.34 -30.74
C GLY A 171 -20.95 -1.76 -31.92
N GLY A 172 -20.25 -0.80 -32.54
CA GLY A 172 -19.41 -0.92 -33.73
C GLY A 172 -18.00 -0.40 -33.47
N THR A 173 -17.66 0.78 -33.98
CA THR A 173 -16.36 1.42 -33.73
C THR A 173 -16.47 2.94 -33.72
N VAL A 174 -16.00 3.60 -32.65
CA VAL A 174 -15.84 5.05 -32.54
C VAL A 174 -14.35 5.39 -32.39
N THR A 175 -13.81 6.23 -33.27
CA THR A 175 -12.38 6.64 -33.24
C THR A 175 -12.27 8.16 -33.14
N VAL A 176 -11.61 8.67 -32.11
CA VAL A 176 -11.25 10.09 -31.96
C VAL A 176 -9.78 10.26 -32.33
N THR A 177 -9.52 11.05 -33.38
CA THR A 177 -8.23 11.20 -34.07
C THR A 177 -7.67 12.63 -33.93
N GLY A 178 -6.55 12.94 -34.59
CA GLY A 178 -5.79 14.18 -34.42
C GLY A 178 -6.62 15.46 -34.61
N GLY A 179 -6.74 16.26 -33.55
CA GLY A 179 -7.60 17.45 -33.48
C GLY A 179 -9.01 17.21 -32.96
N GLY A 180 -9.49 15.96 -32.93
CA GLY A 180 -10.81 15.57 -32.45
C GLY A 180 -10.98 15.74 -30.94
N VAL A 181 -12.12 16.30 -30.54
CA VAL A 181 -12.51 16.46 -29.13
C VAL A 181 -13.90 15.88 -28.91
N LEU A 182 -13.97 14.72 -28.24
CA LEU A 182 -15.21 14.17 -27.73
C LEU A 182 -15.49 14.72 -26.33
N THR A 183 -16.47 15.63 -26.23
CA THR A 183 -16.94 16.16 -24.94
C THR A 183 -18.26 15.50 -24.55
N ASP A 184 -18.27 14.77 -23.44
CA ASP A 184 -19.49 14.26 -22.82
C ASP A 184 -19.92 15.16 -21.64
N GLY A 185 -21.20 15.52 -21.61
CA GLY A 185 -21.91 16.01 -20.42
C GLY A 185 -23.26 15.32 -20.21
N GLY A 186 -23.54 14.27 -20.98
CA GLY A 186 -24.75 13.45 -20.98
C GLY A 186 -24.40 11.98 -20.68
N ALA A 187 -24.60 11.08 -21.65
CA ALA A 187 -24.20 9.68 -21.50
C ALA A 187 -23.51 9.15 -22.75
N VAL A 188 -22.35 8.50 -22.57
CA VAL A 188 -21.67 7.69 -23.60
C VAL A 188 -21.69 6.24 -23.14
N THR A 189 -22.17 5.32 -23.98
CA THR A 189 -22.32 3.90 -23.63
C THR A 189 -21.80 3.00 -24.74
N ASN A 190 -20.67 2.33 -24.50
CA ASN A 190 -20.22 1.25 -25.36
C ASN A 190 -20.93 -0.07 -24.96
N MET A 191 -21.67 -0.65 -25.89
CA MET A 191 -22.50 -1.85 -25.79
C MET A 191 -21.81 -3.06 -26.46
N GLY A 192 -20.48 -3.06 -26.55
CA GLY A 192 -19.67 -4.14 -27.15
C GLY A 192 -18.96 -3.77 -28.47
N GLY A 193 -18.96 -2.49 -28.85
CA GLY A 193 -18.10 -1.90 -29.87
C GLY A 193 -16.69 -1.58 -29.37
N THR A 194 -15.99 -0.67 -30.05
CA THR A 194 -14.61 -0.28 -29.75
C THR A 194 -14.44 1.24 -29.82
N ILE A 195 -14.09 1.86 -28.70
CA ILE A 195 -13.78 3.30 -28.64
C ILE A 195 -12.26 3.49 -28.62
N VAL A 196 -11.72 4.24 -29.57
CA VAL A 196 -10.28 4.50 -29.70
C VAL A 196 -10.01 6.00 -29.57
N VAL A 197 -9.23 6.38 -28.55
CA VAL A 197 -8.79 7.77 -28.30
C VAL A 197 -7.27 7.81 -28.49
N SER A 198 -6.82 7.92 -29.74
CA SER A 198 -5.43 7.58 -30.09
C SER A 198 -5.02 8.17 -31.44
N THR A 199 -3.76 8.63 -31.52
CA THR A 199 -3.16 9.07 -32.78
C THR A 199 -2.00 8.15 -33.19
N GLY A 200 -1.95 7.82 -34.48
CA GLY A 200 -0.69 7.46 -35.11
C GLY A 200 0.04 8.75 -35.48
N GLY A 201 0.86 9.31 -34.59
CA GLY A 201 1.56 10.57 -34.84
C GLY A 201 1.94 11.35 -33.59
N ALA A 202 2.29 12.63 -33.78
CA ALA A 202 2.65 13.57 -32.72
C ALA A 202 1.48 14.53 -32.44
N ASP A 203 0.32 13.98 -32.11
CA ASP A 203 -0.98 14.67 -32.12
C ASP A 203 -1.87 14.18 -30.95
N SER A 204 -2.87 14.96 -30.53
CA SER A 204 -3.54 14.80 -29.22
C SER A 204 -5.07 14.86 -29.29
N GLY A 205 -5.70 13.71 -29.55
CA GLY A 205 -7.16 13.54 -29.38
C GLY A 205 -7.56 13.52 -27.90
N THR A 206 -8.70 14.11 -27.56
CA THR A 206 -9.17 14.22 -26.17
C THR A 206 -10.59 13.67 -26.01
N LEU A 207 -10.79 12.81 -25.00
CA LEU A 207 -12.11 12.46 -24.46
C LEU A 207 -12.25 13.13 -23.10
N MET A 208 -13.28 13.95 -22.94
CA MET A 208 -13.55 14.69 -21.70
C MET A 208 -14.94 14.35 -21.17
N VAL A 209 -15.01 13.72 -20.01
CA VAL A 209 -16.26 13.49 -19.28
C VAL A 209 -16.45 14.62 -18.27
N SER A 210 -17.43 15.48 -18.55
CA SER A 210 -17.74 16.67 -17.76
C SER A 210 -18.52 16.27 -16.50
N SER A 211 -18.50 17.13 -15.48
CA SER A 211 -19.28 16.94 -14.25
C SER A 211 -20.76 16.63 -14.52
N GLY A 212 -21.20 15.40 -14.21
CA GLY A 212 -22.56 14.91 -14.47
C GLY A 212 -22.76 14.10 -15.75
N GLY A 213 -21.72 13.94 -16.58
CA GLY A 213 -21.65 12.94 -17.64
C GLY A 213 -21.39 11.53 -17.10
N THR A 214 -21.71 10.51 -17.89
CA THR A 214 -21.47 9.10 -17.54
C THR A 214 -20.97 8.30 -18.73
N LEU A 215 -19.73 7.79 -18.64
CA LEU A 215 -19.18 6.81 -19.56
C LEU A 215 -19.40 5.38 -19.01
N THR A 216 -20.13 4.55 -19.74
CA THR A 216 -20.31 3.12 -19.47
C THR A 216 -19.69 2.32 -20.60
N ASP A 217 -18.80 1.37 -20.31
CA ASP A 217 -18.23 0.48 -21.34
C ASP A 217 -18.85 -0.92 -21.29
N GLY A 218 -18.58 -1.71 -22.33
CA GLY A 218 -18.98 -3.10 -22.50
C GLY A 218 -18.17 -3.80 -23.60
N GLY A 219 -17.12 -3.16 -24.11
CA GLY A 219 -16.27 -3.63 -25.20
C GLY A 219 -14.79 -3.36 -24.94
N THR A 220 -14.18 -2.40 -25.64
CA THR A 220 -12.77 -2.01 -25.43
C THR A 220 -12.58 -0.51 -25.64
N VAL A 221 -11.87 0.14 -24.71
CA VAL A 221 -11.44 1.54 -24.80
C VAL A 221 -9.91 1.62 -24.82
N THR A 222 -9.33 2.24 -25.85
CA THR A 222 -7.85 2.36 -25.99
C THR A 222 -7.39 3.82 -25.98
N VAL A 223 -6.51 4.18 -25.03
CA VAL A 223 -5.85 5.51 -24.96
C VAL A 223 -4.35 5.37 -25.27
N SER A 224 -3.96 5.59 -26.53
CA SER A 224 -2.54 5.45 -26.93
C SER A 224 -1.72 6.71 -26.66
N SER A 225 -0.40 6.63 -26.91
CA SER A 225 0.58 7.70 -26.69
C SER A 225 0.12 9.04 -27.29
N GLY A 226 0.00 10.08 -26.46
CA GLY A 226 -0.47 11.41 -26.85
C GLY A 226 -1.98 11.65 -26.70
N GLY A 227 -2.79 10.60 -26.49
CA GLY A 227 -4.19 10.73 -26.11
C GLY A 227 -4.34 11.17 -24.65
N VAL A 228 -5.37 11.98 -24.38
CA VAL A 228 -5.73 12.43 -23.03
C VAL A 228 -7.17 12.05 -22.72
N LEU A 229 -7.36 11.36 -21.61
CA LEU A 229 -8.67 11.12 -21.00
C LEU A 229 -8.73 11.93 -19.70
N THR A 230 -9.65 12.89 -19.63
CA THR A 230 -9.88 13.73 -18.45
C THR A 230 -11.29 13.51 -17.96
N ASP A 231 -11.43 12.99 -16.73
CA ASP A 231 -12.72 12.79 -16.07
C ASP A 231 -12.91 13.76 -14.88
N SER A 232 -14.13 14.26 -14.76
CA SER A 232 -14.62 15.14 -13.69
C SER A 232 -16.04 14.74 -13.22
N GLY A 233 -16.50 13.56 -13.61
CA GLY A 233 -17.83 13.01 -13.36
C GLY A 233 -17.85 11.82 -12.39
N THR A 234 -18.73 10.85 -12.65
CA THR A 234 -18.83 9.62 -11.86
C THR A 234 -18.94 8.43 -12.80
N VAL A 235 -17.91 7.60 -12.79
CA VAL A 235 -17.89 6.28 -13.42
C VAL A 235 -18.67 5.29 -12.54
N THR A 236 -19.49 4.43 -13.14
CA THR A 236 -20.20 3.36 -12.41
C THR A 236 -20.41 2.15 -13.29
N VAL A 237 -20.22 0.97 -12.71
CA VAL A 237 -20.04 -0.30 -13.42
C VAL A 237 -20.96 -1.37 -12.83
N SER A 238 -21.67 -2.13 -13.68
CA SER A 238 -22.71 -3.08 -13.26
C SER A 238 -22.33 -4.54 -13.51
N SER A 239 -22.80 -5.47 -12.68
CA SER A 239 -22.49 -6.91 -12.80
C SER A 239 -22.84 -7.48 -14.19
N GLY A 240 -21.82 -7.87 -14.96
CA GLY A 240 -21.96 -8.38 -16.33
C GLY A 240 -21.75 -7.33 -17.44
N GLY A 241 -21.34 -6.10 -17.10
CA GLY A 241 -20.88 -5.05 -18.01
C GLY A 241 -19.75 -4.22 -17.39
N ALA A 242 -19.31 -3.17 -18.10
CA ALA A 242 -18.16 -2.33 -17.77
C ALA A 242 -18.60 -0.85 -17.47
N LEU A 243 -17.78 0.20 -17.26
CA LEU A 243 -16.33 0.50 -17.34
C LEU A 243 -15.40 -0.26 -16.37
N THR A 244 -15.52 -1.58 -16.36
CA THR A 244 -14.40 -2.48 -16.12
C THR A 244 -13.58 -2.51 -17.41
N ASP A 245 -12.25 -2.52 -17.36
CA ASP A 245 -11.57 -3.15 -18.49
C ASP A 245 -11.86 -4.65 -18.45
N SER A 246 -12.54 -5.15 -19.47
CA SER A 246 -12.69 -6.59 -19.73
C SER A 246 -12.02 -7.01 -21.06
N GLY A 247 -11.28 -6.07 -21.67
CA GLY A 247 -10.38 -6.23 -22.79
C GLY A 247 -8.94 -5.91 -22.37
N VAL A 248 -8.35 -4.86 -22.95
CA VAL A 248 -7.07 -4.27 -22.52
C VAL A 248 -7.10 -2.74 -22.65
N VAL A 249 -7.11 -2.02 -21.53
CA VAL A 249 -6.85 -0.57 -21.45
C VAL A 249 -5.33 -0.36 -21.37
N THR A 250 -4.69 -0.17 -22.52
CA THR A 250 -3.25 0.17 -22.56
C THR A 250 -3.04 1.67 -22.59
N VAL A 251 -2.72 2.28 -21.43
CA VAL A 251 -2.10 3.62 -21.40
C VAL A 251 -0.65 3.46 -21.88
N ASN A 252 -0.42 3.75 -23.16
CA ASN A 252 0.92 3.65 -23.74
C ASN A 252 1.81 4.81 -23.24
N SER A 253 3.13 4.61 -23.20
CA SER A 253 4.08 5.59 -22.68
C SER A 253 3.87 6.99 -23.29
N GLY A 254 3.48 7.96 -22.44
CA GLY A 254 3.15 9.33 -22.84
C GLY A 254 1.65 9.64 -23.00
N GLY A 255 0.75 8.72 -22.69
CA GLY A 255 -0.66 9.02 -22.40
C GLY A 255 -0.83 9.56 -20.97
N LEU A 256 -1.88 10.37 -20.75
CA LEU A 256 -2.24 10.92 -19.44
C LEU A 256 -3.71 10.60 -19.13
N LEU A 257 -3.92 9.89 -18.02
CA LEU A 257 -5.23 9.75 -17.37
C LEU A 257 -5.26 10.71 -16.18
N THR A 258 -6.18 11.67 -16.19
CA THR A 258 -6.44 12.54 -15.04
C THR A 258 -7.88 12.32 -14.61
N ASP A 259 -8.04 11.49 -13.57
CA ASP A 259 -9.29 11.36 -12.84
C ASP A 259 -9.33 12.40 -11.72
N SER A 260 -10.47 13.08 -11.58
CA SER A 260 -10.78 13.99 -10.47
C SER A 260 -12.03 13.58 -9.69
N GLY A 261 -12.59 12.41 -9.98
CA GLY A 261 -13.78 11.81 -9.39
C GLY A 261 -13.46 10.54 -8.59
N ALA A 262 -14.25 9.49 -8.83
CA ALA A 262 -14.09 8.19 -8.19
C ALA A 262 -14.11 7.07 -9.23
N LEU A 263 -12.98 6.36 -9.34
CA LEU A 263 -12.78 5.22 -10.24
C LEU A 263 -12.93 3.92 -9.46
N THR A 264 -13.89 3.06 -9.83
CA THR A 264 -14.13 1.77 -9.18
C THR A 264 -13.84 0.59 -10.11
N VAL A 265 -12.84 -0.22 -9.77
CA VAL A 265 -12.54 -1.50 -10.44
C VAL A 265 -13.32 -2.61 -9.72
N ASN A 266 -14.39 -3.13 -10.34
CA ASN A 266 -15.19 -4.21 -9.75
C ASN A 266 -14.46 -5.57 -9.78
N SER A 267 -14.87 -6.50 -8.91
CA SER A 267 -14.33 -7.86 -8.83
C SER A 267 -14.30 -8.59 -10.18
N GLY A 268 -13.10 -8.95 -10.63
CA GLY A 268 -12.85 -9.60 -11.92
C GLY A 268 -12.40 -8.66 -13.05
N GLY A 269 -12.32 -7.36 -12.79
CA GLY A 269 -11.62 -6.39 -13.66
C GLY A 269 -10.12 -6.36 -13.42
N THR A 270 -9.37 -5.88 -14.40
CA THR A 270 -7.93 -5.60 -14.26
C THR A 270 -7.61 -4.24 -14.86
N LEU A 271 -7.02 -3.34 -14.08
CA LEU A 271 -6.45 -2.09 -14.59
C LEU A 271 -4.92 -2.22 -14.62
N THR A 272 -4.31 -2.03 -15.80
CA THR A 272 -2.86 -2.13 -15.97
C THR A 272 -2.32 -0.80 -16.52
N ASP A 273 -1.56 -0.07 -15.71
CA ASP A 273 -0.89 1.16 -16.15
C ASP A 273 0.55 0.91 -16.60
N SER A 274 0.83 1.20 -17.86
CA SER A 274 2.19 1.23 -18.45
C SER A 274 2.71 2.67 -18.67
N GLY A 275 1.94 3.67 -18.22
CA GLY A 275 2.19 5.10 -18.30
C GLY A 275 2.55 5.69 -16.93
N ALA A 276 2.06 6.89 -16.64
CA ALA A 276 2.25 7.54 -15.35
C ALA A 276 0.89 7.98 -14.79
N LEU A 277 0.25 7.10 -14.02
CA LEU A 277 -0.96 7.41 -13.28
C LEU A 277 -0.67 8.41 -12.14
N ILE A 278 -1.44 9.49 -12.10
CA ILE A 278 -1.42 10.48 -11.03
C ILE A 278 -2.82 10.50 -10.41
N ILE A 279 -2.89 10.23 -9.12
CA ILE A 279 -4.14 10.29 -8.34
C ILE A 279 -4.01 11.51 -7.42
N ASP A 280 -4.66 12.60 -7.79
CA ASP A 280 -4.53 13.90 -7.10
C ASP A 280 -5.32 13.96 -5.78
N SER A 281 -5.03 14.99 -4.97
CA SER A 281 -5.65 15.13 -3.66
C SER A 281 -7.17 15.34 -3.75
N GLY A 282 -7.93 14.53 -3.00
CA GLY A 282 -9.39 14.51 -3.02
C GLY A 282 -10.01 13.48 -3.98
N VAL A 283 -9.19 12.79 -4.78
CA VAL A 283 -9.60 11.68 -5.65
C VAL A 283 -9.54 10.37 -4.86
N THR A 284 -10.50 9.46 -5.10
CA THR A 284 -10.51 8.12 -4.50
C THR A 284 -10.71 7.05 -5.56
N LEU A 285 -9.67 6.25 -5.78
CA LEU A 285 -9.74 5.02 -6.56
C LEU A 285 -10.12 3.87 -5.62
N VAL A 286 -11.13 3.07 -5.99
CA VAL A 286 -11.56 1.87 -5.27
C VAL A 286 -11.25 0.65 -6.13
N ASP A 287 -10.46 -0.29 -5.61
CA ASP A 287 -10.16 -1.56 -6.30
C ASP A 287 -10.79 -2.75 -5.56
N ASP A 288 -11.88 -3.29 -6.08
CA ASP A 288 -12.44 -4.58 -5.68
C ASP A 288 -11.98 -5.73 -6.62
N GLY A 289 -11.09 -5.44 -7.59
CA GLY A 289 -10.61 -6.35 -8.65
C GLY A 289 -9.11 -6.58 -8.63
N THR A 290 -8.37 -5.99 -9.58
CA THR A 290 -6.89 -6.04 -9.62
C THR A 290 -6.33 -4.78 -10.29
N LEU A 291 -5.42 -4.09 -9.59
CA LEU A 291 -4.68 -2.93 -10.08
C LEU A 291 -3.19 -3.28 -10.23
N ASN A 292 -2.74 -3.45 -11.48
CA ASN A 292 -1.34 -3.67 -11.82
C ASN A 292 -0.60 -2.35 -12.04
N ILE A 293 0.46 -2.14 -11.26
CA ILE A 293 1.40 -1.04 -11.40
C ILE A 293 2.69 -1.57 -12.03
N ASP A 294 2.79 -1.48 -13.36
CA ASP A 294 3.98 -1.88 -14.13
C ASP A 294 4.99 -0.72 -14.32
N SER A 295 4.61 0.48 -13.86
CA SER A 295 5.29 1.76 -14.09
C SER A 295 5.21 2.68 -12.85
N GLY A 296 5.60 3.94 -12.97
CA GLY A 296 5.59 4.90 -11.86
C GLY A 296 4.24 5.56 -11.61
N VAL A 297 3.69 5.41 -10.39
CA VAL A 297 2.46 6.06 -9.91
C VAL A 297 2.79 7.05 -8.80
N SER A 298 2.18 8.23 -8.86
CA SER A 298 2.26 9.25 -7.81
C SER A 298 0.88 9.51 -7.20
N LEU A 299 0.74 9.19 -5.92
CA LEU A 299 -0.53 9.18 -5.19
C LEU A 299 -0.57 10.30 -4.15
N SER A 300 -1.42 11.30 -4.38
CA SER A 300 -1.75 12.39 -3.44
C SER A 300 -3.21 12.34 -2.97
N GLY A 301 -4.04 11.50 -3.59
CA GLY A 301 -5.40 11.13 -3.16
C GLY A 301 -5.42 9.77 -2.46
N THR A 302 -6.47 8.98 -2.70
CA THR A 302 -6.70 7.68 -2.04
C THR A 302 -6.75 6.53 -3.04
N ILE A 303 -6.11 5.41 -2.70
CA ILE A 303 -6.44 4.08 -3.22
C ILE A 303 -7.07 3.28 -2.07
N ASP A 304 -8.26 2.72 -2.29
CA ASP A 304 -8.96 1.82 -1.36
C ASP A 304 -9.13 0.45 -2.04
N VAL A 305 -8.20 -0.46 -1.75
CA VAL A 305 -8.27 -1.86 -2.19
C VAL A 305 -9.33 -2.54 -1.32
N GLY A 306 -10.51 -2.78 -1.88
CA GLY A 306 -11.62 -3.44 -1.22
C GLY A 306 -11.35 -4.90 -0.90
N SER A 307 -12.29 -5.56 -0.23
CA SER A 307 -12.07 -6.89 0.38
C SER A 307 -11.80 -8.04 -0.59
N THR A 308 -11.91 -7.79 -1.90
CA THR A 308 -11.54 -8.74 -2.98
C THR A 308 -10.54 -8.16 -3.97
N GLY A 309 -10.05 -6.94 -3.73
CA GLY A 309 -9.09 -6.25 -4.60
C GLY A 309 -7.66 -6.74 -4.46
N ALA A 310 -6.83 -6.38 -5.43
CA ALA A 310 -5.43 -6.80 -5.52
C ALA A 310 -4.57 -5.72 -6.19
N LEU A 311 -3.84 -4.95 -5.38
CA LEU A 311 -2.88 -3.96 -5.87
C LEU A 311 -1.49 -4.59 -6.01
N ASP A 312 -1.09 -4.88 -7.24
CA ASP A 312 0.19 -5.53 -7.55
C ASP A 312 1.18 -4.51 -8.15
N VAL A 313 2.21 -4.12 -7.38
CA VAL A 313 3.34 -3.34 -7.85
C VAL A 313 4.37 -4.27 -8.47
N ASN A 314 4.33 -4.37 -9.80
CA ASN A 314 5.09 -5.32 -10.60
C ASN A 314 6.55 -4.92 -10.82
N SER A 315 7.32 -5.79 -11.46
CA SER A 315 8.74 -5.56 -11.70
C SER A 315 8.97 -4.37 -12.65
N GLY A 316 9.63 -3.32 -12.16
CA GLY A 316 9.76 -2.03 -12.85
C GLY A 316 8.72 -0.98 -12.46
N GLY A 317 7.66 -1.38 -11.75
CA GLY A 317 6.66 -0.50 -11.16
C GLY A 317 7.13 0.20 -9.89
N ALA A 318 6.62 1.41 -9.65
CA ALA A 318 6.95 2.21 -8.49
C ALA A 318 5.73 2.99 -7.99
N LEU A 319 5.12 2.59 -6.88
CA LEU A 319 4.05 3.34 -6.23
C LEU A 319 4.64 4.29 -5.19
N THR A 320 4.49 5.60 -5.40
CA THR A 320 4.89 6.64 -4.45
C THR A 320 3.65 7.26 -3.80
N VAL A 321 3.43 6.98 -2.52
CA VAL A 321 2.39 7.62 -1.71
C VAL A 321 2.97 8.93 -1.18
N ASN A 322 2.53 10.06 -1.72
CA ASN A 322 2.98 11.38 -1.31
C ASN A 322 2.39 11.77 0.06
N VAL A 323 2.95 12.81 0.68
CA VAL A 323 2.38 13.43 1.89
C VAL A 323 0.90 13.82 1.65
N GLY A 324 0.00 13.20 2.43
CA GLY A 324 -1.45 13.40 2.31
C GLY A 324 -2.16 12.42 1.37
N GLY A 325 -1.41 11.62 0.61
CA GLY A 325 -1.94 10.45 -0.09
C GLY A 325 -2.16 9.27 0.86
N THR A 326 -3.09 8.38 0.50
CA THR A 326 -3.49 7.25 1.34
C THR A 326 -3.67 5.96 0.53
N VAL A 327 -3.17 4.84 1.04
CA VAL A 327 -3.55 3.49 0.59
C VAL A 327 -4.28 2.78 1.74
N SER A 328 -5.48 2.30 1.48
CA SER A 328 -6.27 1.44 2.34
C SER A 328 -6.32 0.05 1.70
N ASP A 329 -5.92 -0.99 2.43
CA ASP A 329 -5.92 -2.37 1.97
C ASP A 329 -6.87 -3.22 2.82
N GLY A 330 -8.01 -3.60 2.25
CA GLY A 330 -8.91 -4.62 2.76
C GLY A 330 -8.77 -5.99 2.09
N GLY A 331 -7.95 -6.11 1.04
CA GLY A 331 -7.82 -7.27 0.16
C GLY A 331 -6.37 -7.77 0.13
N THR A 332 -5.65 -7.53 -0.96
CA THR A 332 -4.20 -7.81 -1.04
C THR A 332 -3.42 -6.67 -1.70
N VAL A 333 -2.23 -6.39 -1.18
CA VAL A 333 -1.21 -5.56 -1.85
C VAL A 333 0.07 -6.38 -2.00
N THR A 334 0.63 -6.46 -3.20
CA THR A 334 1.89 -7.17 -3.48
C THR A 334 2.91 -6.21 -4.06
N VAL A 335 4.07 -6.08 -3.42
CA VAL A 335 5.25 -5.46 -4.05
C VAL A 335 6.11 -6.60 -4.61
N SER A 336 6.04 -6.83 -5.92
CA SER A 336 6.77 -7.91 -6.58
C SER A 336 8.28 -7.63 -6.66
N SER A 337 9.08 -8.67 -6.93
CA SER A 337 10.54 -8.51 -7.05
C SER A 337 10.93 -7.52 -8.15
N GLY A 338 11.60 -6.43 -7.76
CA GLY A 338 11.96 -5.33 -8.65
C GLY A 338 10.88 -4.27 -8.85
N GLY A 339 9.73 -4.40 -8.18
CA GLY A 339 8.80 -3.29 -7.93
C GLY A 339 9.17 -2.55 -6.65
N SER A 340 8.60 -1.37 -6.42
CA SER A 340 8.81 -0.60 -5.19
C SER A 340 7.58 0.17 -4.71
N LEU A 341 7.37 0.18 -3.40
CA LEU A 341 6.39 1.04 -2.72
C LEU A 341 7.14 1.99 -1.78
N THR A 342 6.96 3.28 -1.96
CA THR A 342 7.50 4.34 -1.08
C THR A 342 6.34 5.07 -0.43
N ASP A 343 6.21 4.98 0.90
CA ASP A 343 5.19 5.68 1.69
C ASP A 343 5.76 6.93 2.37
N GLY A 344 5.40 8.11 1.86
CA GLY A 344 5.54 9.39 2.54
C GLY A 344 4.20 9.96 3.04
N GLY A 345 3.12 9.17 3.00
CA GLY A 345 1.76 9.56 3.35
C GLY A 345 1.17 8.64 4.43
N THR A 346 0.25 7.76 4.06
CA THR A 346 -0.28 6.72 4.96
C THR A 346 -0.67 5.47 4.19
N VAL A 347 -0.15 4.31 4.60
CA VAL A 347 -0.58 3.00 4.12
C VAL A 347 -1.23 2.24 5.29
N THR A 348 -2.44 1.70 5.10
CA THR A 348 -3.17 0.96 6.14
C THR A 348 -3.58 -0.40 5.62
N VAL A 349 -3.05 -1.47 6.21
CA VAL A 349 -3.54 -2.83 6.02
C VAL A 349 -4.63 -3.08 7.05
N SER A 350 -5.88 -3.16 6.59
CA SER A 350 -7.05 -3.46 7.39
C SER A 350 -7.05 -4.91 7.87
N SER A 351 -7.91 -5.28 8.83
CA SER A 351 -7.89 -6.62 9.45
C SER A 351 -8.20 -7.80 8.52
N GLY A 352 -8.69 -7.54 7.30
CA GLY A 352 -8.82 -8.55 6.23
C GLY A 352 -7.76 -8.47 5.15
N GLY A 353 -6.97 -7.38 5.12
CA GLY A 353 -5.95 -7.09 4.12
C GLY A 353 -4.64 -7.84 4.35
N SER A 354 -3.80 -7.85 3.32
CA SER A 354 -2.48 -8.48 3.35
C SER A 354 -1.49 -7.78 2.42
N LEU A 355 -0.49 -7.12 3.00
CA LEU A 355 0.65 -6.55 2.28
C LEU A 355 1.82 -7.54 2.25
N THR A 356 2.34 -7.84 1.05
CA THR A 356 3.52 -8.69 0.84
C THR A 356 4.61 -7.88 0.13
N ASP A 357 5.77 -7.71 0.77
CA ASP A 357 6.95 -7.09 0.18
C ASP A 357 7.96 -8.15 -0.29
N GLY A 358 7.92 -8.41 -1.60
CA GLY A 358 8.91 -9.17 -2.36
C GLY A 358 9.92 -8.29 -3.12
N GLY A 359 9.89 -6.96 -2.94
CA GLY A 359 10.57 -5.98 -3.79
C GLY A 359 11.39 -4.96 -2.99
N VAL A 360 10.88 -3.74 -2.87
CA VAL A 360 11.44 -2.66 -2.04
C VAL A 360 10.30 -1.86 -1.43
N LEU A 361 10.03 -2.05 -0.14
CA LEU A 361 9.15 -1.19 0.65
C LEU A 361 9.97 -0.18 1.47
N THR A 362 9.62 1.10 1.37
CA THR A 362 10.22 2.19 2.16
C THR A 362 9.12 3.02 2.81
N ILE A 363 9.25 3.28 4.12
CA ILE A 363 8.45 4.27 4.85
C ILE A 363 9.36 5.49 5.03
N ASP A 364 9.05 6.59 4.36
CA ASP A 364 9.78 7.86 4.47
C ASP A 364 9.43 8.56 5.80
N SER A 365 10.20 9.58 6.18
CA SER A 365 10.06 10.29 7.47
C SER A 365 8.71 11.00 7.73
N GLY A 366 7.80 11.01 6.75
CA GLY A 366 6.42 11.48 6.88
C GLY A 366 5.37 10.39 6.72
N GLY A 367 5.77 9.17 6.32
CA GLY A 367 4.90 8.02 6.09
C GLY A 367 4.48 7.32 7.38
N VAL A 368 3.37 6.61 7.29
CA VAL A 368 2.79 5.83 8.39
C VAL A 368 2.18 4.56 7.82
N LEU A 369 2.88 3.43 7.97
CA LEU A 369 2.36 2.11 7.64
C LEU A 369 1.69 1.50 8.87
N THR A 370 0.37 1.32 8.84
CA THR A 370 -0.39 0.68 9.92
C THR A 370 -0.91 -0.69 9.49
N ASN A 371 -0.27 -1.76 9.97
CA ASN A 371 -0.70 -3.12 9.74
C ASN A 371 -1.66 -3.62 10.83
N SER A 372 -2.94 -3.80 10.49
CA SER A 372 -3.96 -4.46 11.32
C SER A 372 -4.40 -5.83 10.78
N GLY A 373 -3.94 -6.20 9.59
CA GLY A 373 -4.15 -7.50 8.95
C GLY A 373 -2.87 -8.34 8.96
N SER A 374 -2.33 -8.62 7.76
CA SER A 374 -1.07 -9.32 7.56
C SER A 374 -0.04 -8.45 6.83
N LEU A 375 1.21 -8.44 7.30
CA LEU A 375 2.36 -7.87 6.59
C LEU A 375 3.46 -8.93 6.49
N THR A 376 3.97 -9.19 5.28
CA THR A 376 5.09 -10.11 5.06
C THR A 376 6.24 -9.38 4.38
N VAL A 377 7.46 -9.54 4.89
CA VAL A 377 8.71 -9.09 4.23
C VAL A 377 9.50 -10.33 3.82
N ASP A 378 9.63 -10.56 2.51
CA ASP A 378 10.21 -11.79 1.96
C ASP A 378 11.72 -11.90 2.15
N SER A 379 12.25 -13.12 1.99
CA SER A 379 13.67 -13.38 2.20
C SER A 379 14.57 -12.69 1.18
N GLY A 380 15.57 -11.95 1.67
CA GLY A 380 16.47 -11.14 0.84
C GLY A 380 15.95 -9.74 0.50
N VAL A 381 14.75 -9.39 0.97
CA VAL A 381 14.13 -8.06 0.83
C VAL A 381 14.44 -7.20 2.06
N THR A 382 14.37 -5.88 1.94
CA THR A 382 14.52 -4.94 3.06
C THR A 382 13.39 -3.92 3.06
N LEU A 383 12.59 -3.94 4.13
CA LEU A 383 11.72 -2.84 4.53
C LEU A 383 12.58 -1.77 5.22
N ALA A 384 12.71 -0.60 4.62
CA ALA A 384 13.39 0.54 5.22
C ALA A 384 12.36 1.46 5.92
N ASP A 385 12.39 1.55 7.25
CA ASP A 385 11.50 2.42 8.03
C ASP A 385 12.25 3.66 8.54
N ASN A 386 11.98 4.82 7.95
CA ASN A 386 12.45 6.12 8.44
C ASN A 386 11.31 6.95 9.05
N GLY A 387 10.08 6.42 9.06
CA GLY A 387 8.84 7.07 9.48
C GLY A 387 8.21 6.33 10.65
N MET A 388 7.03 5.72 10.44
CA MET A 388 6.35 4.94 11.47
C MET A 388 5.71 3.65 10.94
N LEU A 389 6.05 2.53 11.56
CA LEU A 389 5.41 1.21 11.36
C LEU A 389 4.59 0.82 12.60
N ASN A 390 3.27 0.78 12.49
CA ASN A 390 2.37 0.32 13.55
C ASN A 390 1.91 -1.13 13.29
N VAL A 391 2.24 -2.05 14.20
CA VAL A 391 1.88 -3.48 14.13
C VAL A 391 0.74 -3.78 15.11
N ASN A 392 -0.49 -3.73 14.61
CA ASN A 392 -1.72 -4.10 15.29
C ASN A 392 -2.16 -5.56 14.97
N GLY A 393 -1.76 -6.06 13.79
CA GLY A 393 -2.02 -7.41 13.27
C GLY A 393 -0.78 -8.31 13.28
N GLY A 394 -0.70 -9.26 12.35
CA GLY A 394 0.46 -10.13 12.19
C GLY A 394 1.49 -9.55 11.22
N THR A 395 2.74 -9.42 11.62
CA THR A 395 3.86 -9.07 10.74
C THR A 395 4.91 -10.17 10.76
N GLY A 396 5.22 -10.77 9.60
CA GLY A 396 6.24 -11.81 9.42
C GLY A 396 7.42 -11.32 8.60
N VAL A 397 8.65 -11.54 9.10
CA VAL A 397 9.88 -11.04 8.47
C VAL A 397 10.81 -12.22 8.17
N ALA A 398 10.95 -12.55 6.88
CA ALA A 398 11.96 -13.48 6.37
C ALA A 398 13.17 -12.75 5.75
N GLY A 399 13.01 -11.46 5.42
CA GLY A 399 14.06 -10.53 5.01
C GLY A 399 14.52 -9.63 6.16
N THR A 400 14.63 -8.33 5.91
CA THR A 400 15.08 -7.36 6.92
C THR A 400 14.06 -6.25 7.13
N ILE A 401 13.81 -5.85 8.38
CA ILE A 401 13.32 -4.52 8.71
C ILE A 401 14.52 -3.71 9.19
N ASP A 402 14.85 -2.63 8.48
CA ASP A 402 15.89 -1.67 8.87
C ASP A 402 15.22 -0.36 9.31
N VAL A 403 15.18 -0.15 10.63
CA VAL A 403 14.62 1.05 11.25
C VAL A 403 15.71 2.11 11.27
N GLY A 404 15.57 3.13 10.43
CA GLY A 404 16.47 4.26 10.38
C GLY A 404 16.46 5.07 11.68
N SER A 405 17.39 6.03 11.80
CA SER A 405 17.55 6.84 13.03
C SER A 405 16.39 7.77 13.40
N THR A 406 15.39 7.88 12.52
CA THR A 406 14.11 8.54 12.78
C THR A 406 12.91 7.60 12.72
N GLY A 407 13.12 6.34 12.36
CA GLY A 407 12.07 5.32 12.24
C GLY A 407 11.53 4.91 13.61
N VAL A 408 10.25 4.55 13.63
CA VAL A 408 9.52 4.16 14.84
C VAL A 408 8.63 2.96 14.55
N VAL A 409 9.00 1.81 15.10
CA VAL A 409 8.16 0.60 15.07
C VAL A 409 7.38 0.49 16.37
N ASN A 410 6.05 0.47 16.32
CA ASN A 410 5.19 0.24 17.48
C ASN A 410 4.43 -1.09 17.34
N VAL A 411 4.79 -2.08 18.16
CA VAL A 411 4.08 -3.37 18.24
C VAL A 411 2.98 -3.25 19.29
N ASN A 412 1.80 -2.81 18.85
CA ASN A 412 0.71 -2.33 19.70
C ASN A 412 -0.10 -3.48 20.31
N SER A 413 -0.94 -4.12 19.50
CA SER A 413 -1.74 -5.32 19.82
C SER A 413 -1.39 -6.51 18.94
N GLY A 414 -0.46 -6.31 18.00
CA GLY A 414 -0.08 -7.29 17.00
C GLY A 414 1.08 -8.19 17.43
N THR A 415 1.53 -9.01 16.49
CA THR A 415 2.74 -9.83 16.65
C THR A 415 3.71 -9.55 15.53
N LEU A 416 4.89 -9.02 15.87
CA LEU A 416 6.04 -8.94 14.97
C LEU A 416 6.85 -10.24 15.12
N THR A 417 7.08 -10.94 14.01
CA THR A 417 7.75 -12.25 13.98
C THR A 417 8.97 -12.15 13.06
N ILE A 418 10.17 -12.19 13.66
CA ILE A 418 11.43 -12.28 12.92
C ILE A 418 11.72 -13.77 12.73
N GLY A 419 11.60 -14.25 11.48
CA GLY A 419 11.81 -15.65 11.13
C GLY A 419 13.29 -16.04 11.18
N ALA A 420 13.61 -17.33 11.02
CA ALA A 420 14.97 -17.86 11.22
C ALA A 420 16.05 -17.37 10.23
N GLY A 421 15.66 -16.71 9.13
CA GLY A 421 16.57 -15.97 8.24
C GLY A 421 16.30 -14.46 8.22
N GLY A 422 15.38 -14.00 9.06
CA GLY A 422 14.96 -12.60 9.15
C GLY A 422 15.87 -11.76 10.04
N THR A 423 15.78 -10.45 9.90
CA THR A 423 16.52 -9.50 10.74
C THR A 423 15.67 -8.27 11.08
N LEU A 424 15.76 -7.82 12.33
CA LEU A 424 15.34 -6.48 12.75
C LEU A 424 16.58 -5.68 13.13
N SER A 425 16.91 -4.66 12.36
CA SER A 425 17.96 -3.69 12.65
C SER A 425 17.29 -2.42 13.18
N ASP A 426 17.34 -2.21 14.50
CA ASP A 426 16.81 -1.01 15.15
C ASP A 426 17.89 0.07 15.24
N GLY A 427 17.82 1.08 14.39
CA GLY A 427 18.61 2.30 14.47
C GLY A 427 17.87 3.49 15.11
N GLY A 428 16.60 3.32 15.46
CA GLY A 428 15.68 4.38 15.89
C GLY A 428 14.99 4.03 17.20
N VAL A 429 13.68 3.78 17.16
CA VAL A 429 12.91 3.31 18.32
C VAL A 429 12.00 2.16 17.93
N VAL A 430 12.08 1.05 18.66
CA VAL A 430 11.10 -0.03 18.61
C VAL A 430 10.38 -0.12 19.95
N THR A 431 9.06 -0.06 19.96
CA THR A 431 8.24 -0.27 21.17
C THR A 431 7.39 -1.53 21.03
N ILE A 432 7.20 -2.24 22.15
CA ILE A 432 6.29 -3.38 22.27
C ILE A 432 5.36 -3.05 23.43
N ASP A 433 4.13 -2.64 23.12
CA ASP A 433 3.10 -2.30 24.10
C ASP A 433 2.63 -3.55 24.86
N SER A 434 1.97 -3.34 25.99
CA SER A 434 1.48 -4.41 26.89
C SER A 434 0.58 -5.48 26.24
N ALA A 435 0.00 -5.23 25.07
CA ALA A 435 -0.80 -6.18 24.31
C ALA A 435 -0.07 -6.78 23.09
N GLY A 436 1.14 -6.29 22.77
CA GLY A 436 1.94 -6.69 21.64
C GLY A 436 2.95 -7.78 21.96
N ALA A 437 3.43 -8.44 20.90
CA ALA A 437 4.48 -9.44 21.00
C ALA A 437 5.53 -9.26 19.89
N LEU A 438 6.81 -9.21 20.26
CA LEU A 438 7.93 -9.47 19.36
C LEU A 438 8.39 -10.91 19.59
N THR A 439 8.52 -11.69 18.52
CA THR A 439 9.08 -13.03 18.53
C THR A 439 10.28 -13.07 17.61
N ASP A 440 11.47 -13.33 18.15
CA ASP A 440 12.70 -13.51 17.38
C ASP A 440 13.05 -14.99 17.27
N GLY A 441 13.17 -15.49 16.05
CA GLY A 441 13.83 -16.75 15.72
C GLY A 441 15.05 -16.58 14.83
N GLY A 442 15.39 -15.34 14.46
CA GLY A 442 16.47 -14.97 13.54
C GLY A 442 17.50 -14.07 14.21
N THR A 443 17.41 -12.76 14.00
CA THR A 443 18.31 -11.77 14.62
C THR A 443 17.61 -10.44 14.87
N VAL A 444 17.70 -9.93 16.10
CA VAL A 444 17.32 -8.56 16.48
C VAL A 444 18.57 -7.81 16.93
N THR A 445 18.83 -6.62 16.38
CA THR A 445 19.95 -5.76 16.76
C THR A 445 19.46 -4.37 17.14
N VAL A 446 19.75 -3.93 18.37
CA VAL A 446 19.54 -2.56 18.84
C VAL A 446 20.86 -1.81 18.68
N ASN A 447 20.92 -0.92 17.68
CA ASN A 447 22.12 -0.17 17.32
C ASN A 447 22.43 0.96 18.31
N GLY A 448 23.63 1.55 18.19
CA GLY A 448 24.08 2.64 19.06
C GLY A 448 23.19 3.87 18.99
N GLY A 449 22.55 4.22 20.12
CA GLY A 449 21.59 5.31 20.24
C GLY A 449 20.12 4.91 20.05
N ALA A 450 19.85 3.68 19.61
CA ALA A 450 18.50 3.16 19.43
C ALA A 450 17.88 2.65 20.73
N VAL A 451 16.55 2.49 20.76
CA VAL A 451 15.80 2.06 21.95
C VAL A 451 14.76 1.00 21.59
N LEU A 452 14.96 -0.23 22.10
CA LEU A 452 13.93 -1.28 22.13
C LEU A 452 13.24 -1.29 23.51
N GLY A 453 12.01 -0.79 23.60
CA GLY A 453 11.20 -0.77 24.81
C GLY A 453 10.14 -1.88 24.81
N SER A 454 10.06 -2.68 25.87
CA SER A 454 9.11 -3.79 25.98
C SER A 454 8.27 -3.72 27.27
N ALA A 455 7.00 -3.38 27.09
CA ALA A 455 5.93 -3.58 28.08
C ALA A 455 5.06 -4.81 27.77
N GLY A 456 5.13 -5.34 26.55
CA GLY A 456 4.49 -6.58 26.11
C GLY A 456 5.38 -7.82 26.28
N THR A 457 5.31 -8.73 25.31
CA THR A 457 6.15 -9.94 25.28
C THR A 457 7.27 -9.80 24.26
N LEU A 458 8.49 -10.14 24.64
CA LEU A 458 9.62 -10.34 23.72
C LEU A 458 10.13 -11.78 23.89
N ALA A 459 9.75 -12.68 23.00
CA ALA A 459 10.25 -14.05 23.04
C ALA A 459 11.45 -14.19 22.10
N ASP A 460 12.62 -14.56 22.64
CA ASP A 460 13.86 -14.75 21.88
C ASP A 460 14.25 -16.23 21.82
N GLY A 461 14.33 -16.76 20.61
CA GLY A 461 14.96 -18.03 20.25
C GLY A 461 15.99 -17.87 19.12
N GLY A 462 16.37 -16.63 18.79
CA GLY A 462 17.29 -16.24 17.71
C GLY A 462 18.59 -15.66 18.26
N THR A 463 18.85 -14.37 17.98
CA THR A 463 20.04 -13.67 18.46
C THR A 463 19.71 -12.19 18.67
N LEU A 464 19.66 -11.79 19.93
CA LEU A 464 19.40 -10.43 20.35
C LEU A 464 20.71 -9.72 20.71
N THR A 465 21.08 -8.70 19.95
CA THR A 465 22.29 -7.90 20.20
C THR A 465 21.91 -6.47 20.58
N VAL A 466 22.41 -5.99 21.71
CA VAL A 466 22.37 -4.57 22.11
C VAL A 466 23.78 -4.02 21.94
N ALA A 467 23.99 -3.21 20.91
CA ALA A 467 25.29 -2.67 20.54
C ALA A 467 25.71 -1.47 21.43
N ASP A 468 26.98 -1.04 21.32
CA ASP A 468 27.55 0.08 22.07
C ASP A 468 26.65 1.33 22.01
N GLY A 469 26.07 1.70 23.16
CA GLY A 469 25.17 2.85 23.31
C GLY A 469 23.73 2.64 22.86
N GLY A 470 23.34 1.44 22.40
CA GLY A 470 21.94 1.03 22.25
C GLY A 470 21.30 0.71 23.60
N THR A 471 19.96 0.79 23.68
CA THR A 471 19.23 0.53 24.92
C THR A 471 18.09 -0.48 24.72
N LEU A 472 18.07 -1.55 25.51
CA LEU A 472 16.92 -2.44 25.66
C LEU A 472 16.30 -2.22 27.05
N SER A 473 15.03 -1.87 27.10
CA SER A 473 14.29 -1.59 28.34
C SER A 473 13.07 -2.48 28.47
N VAL A 474 12.92 -3.15 29.62
CA VAL A 474 11.80 -4.04 29.94
C VAL A 474 11.01 -3.44 31.09
N ASP A 475 9.80 -2.96 30.82
CA ASP A 475 8.96 -2.16 31.73
C ASP A 475 7.58 -2.83 31.89
N GLY A 476 7.45 -3.71 32.90
CA GLY A 476 6.23 -4.49 33.13
C GLY A 476 5.98 -5.66 32.15
N GLY A 477 6.73 -5.73 31.05
CA GLY A 477 6.69 -6.81 30.06
C GLY A 477 7.53 -8.04 30.43
N ALA A 478 7.53 -9.05 29.56
CA ALA A 478 8.30 -10.27 29.75
C ALA A 478 9.20 -10.56 28.54
N VAL A 479 10.51 -10.56 28.77
CA VAL A 479 11.51 -11.05 27.82
C VAL A 479 11.80 -12.52 28.14
N LEU A 480 11.43 -13.43 27.23
CA LEU A 480 11.65 -14.86 27.37
C LEU A 480 12.67 -15.32 26.33
N GLY A 481 13.95 -15.24 26.69
CA GLY A 481 15.00 -16.02 26.05
C GLY A 481 14.75 -17.50 26.34
N SER A 482 14.41 -18.27 25.31
CA SER A 482 14.14 -19.72 25.37
C SER A 482 15.17 -20.56 24.61
N GLY A 483 16.29 -19.93 24.24
CA GLY A 483 17.41 -20.53 23.52
C GLY A 483 18.30 -19.55 22.74
N GLY A 484 17.93 -18.27 22.66
CA GLY A 484 18.69 -17.23 21.94
C GLY A 484 19.95 -16.73 22.67
N LEU A 485 20.87 -16.13 21.91
CA LEU A 485 22.05 -15.44 22.44
C LEU A 485 21.71 -13.96 22.69
N VAL A 486 21.89 -13.48 23.93
CA VAL A 486 21.74 -12.06 24.26
C VAL A 486 23.13 -11.43 24.46
N SER A 487 23.61 -10.69 23.47
CA SER A 487 24.89 -9.97 23.58
C SER A 487 24.63 -8.51 23.94
N ASP A 488 25.18 -8.02 25.05
CA ASP A 488 25.05 -6.61 25.47
C ASP A 488 26.42 -5.92 25.59
N SER A 489 26.62 -4.91 24.76
CA SER A 489 27.69 -3.92 24.90
C SER A 489 27.16 -2.49 25.09
N GLY A 490 25.83 -2.32 25.18
CA GLY A 490 25.13 -1.06 25.41
C GLY A 490 24.51 -0.96 26.80
N THR A 491 23.18 -0.88 26.88
CA THR A 491 22.43 -0.78 28.14
C THR A 491 21.20 -1.65 28.11
N LEU A 492 21.10 -2.59 29.05
CA LEU A 492 19.94 -3.45 29.27
C LEU A 492 19.31 -3.10 30.63
N THR A 493 18.03 -2.73 30.66
CA THR A 493 17.31 -2.33 31.88
C THR A 493 16.03 -3.13 32.07
N VAL A 494 15.76 -3.62 33.28
CA VAL A 494 14.57 -4.39 33.65
C VAL A 494 13.95 -3.77 34.91
N VAL A 495 12.71 -3.29 34.83
CA VAL A 495 12.04 -2.47 35.86
C VAL A 495 10.54 -2.74 35.97
N ASN A 496 9.90 -2.22 37.03
CA ASN A 496 8.44 -2.08 37.14
C ASN A 496 7.60 -3.37 37.03
N GLY A 497 8.13 -4.54 37.42
CA GLY A 497 7.48 -5.84 37.25
C GLY A 497 7.94 -6.59 36.00
N GLY A 498 8.78 -5.97 35.18
CA GLY A 498 9.38 -6.58 34.01
C GLY A 498 10.21 -7.81 34.37
N THR A 499 10.12 -8.86 33.56
CA THR A 499 10.88 -10.11 33.76
C THR A 499 11.78 -10.37 32.56
N LEU A 500 13.07 -10.62 32.79
CA LEU A 500 14.01 -11.13 31.79
C LEU A 500 14.39 -12.57 32.16
N SER A 501 14.05 -13.52 31.30
CA SER A 501 14.38 -14.94 31.46
C SER A 501 15.35 -15.36 30.38
N VAL A 502 16.44 -16.06 30.72
CA VAL A 502 17.51 -16.41 29.77
C VAL A 502 17.73 -17.93 29.70
N ASN A 503 16.61 -18.66 29.59
CA ASN A 503 16.54 -20.09 29.75
C ASN A 503 17.08 -20.80 28.50
N GLY A 504 18.33 -21.27 28.59
CA GLY A 504 19.06 -21.92 27.48
C GLY A 504 19.88 -20.97 26.62
N GLY A 505 19.90 -19.67 26.93
CA GLY A 505 20.74 -18.67 26.27
C GLY A 505 22.05 -18.40 27.01
N SER A 506 22.86 -17.51 26.45
CA SER A 506 23.92 -16.84 27.21
C SER A 506 23.76 -15.33 27.15
N VAL A 507 23.96 -14.66 28.28
CA VAL A 507 24.10 -13.20 28.34
C VAL A 507 25.58 -12.88 28.39
N VAL A 508 26.10 -12.13 27.42
CA VAL A 508 27.52 -11.71 27.42
C VAL A 508 27.60 -10.20 27.52
N GLY A 509 27.83 -9.70 28.74
CA GLY A 509 28.02 -8.27 29.03
C GLY A 509 29.45 -7.82 28.73
N SER A 510 29.88 -7.80 27.46
CA SER A 510 31.24 -7.37 27.08
C SER A 510 31.30 -5.87 26.78
N GLY A 511 31.08 -5.04 27.79
CA GLY A 511 31.14 -3.57 27.71
C GLY A 511 29.89 -2.85 28.23
N GLY A 512 28.73 -3.52 28.16
CA GLY A 512 27.42 -2.94 28.46
C GLY A 512 27.06 -2.94 29.94
N THR A 513 25.90 -2.37 30.28
CA THR A 513 25.38 -2.31 31.66
C THR A 513 24.01 -2.96 31.78
N LEU A 514 23.85 -3.90 32.71
CA LEU A 514 22.61 -4.64 32.96
C LEU A 514 21.98 -4.18 34.28
N THR A 515 20.94 -3.36 34.25
CA THR A 515 20.28 -2.87 35.47
C THR A 515 18.97 -3.62 35.72
N VAL A 516 18.83 -4.27 36.88
CA VAL A 516 17.57 -4.90 37.33
C VAL A 516 17.02 -4.07 38.49
N GLY A 517 16.24 -3.04 38.15
CA GLY A 517 15.70 -2.08 39.11
C GLY A 517 14.56 -2.64 39.96
N SER A 518 14.06 -1.81 40.89
CA SER A 518 13.03 -2.22 41.85
C SER A 518 11.78 -2.79 41.19
N GLY A 519 11.43 -4.02 41.56
CA GLY A 519 10.31 -4.77 41.00
C GLY A 519 10.61 -5.50 39.68
N GLY A 520 11.75 -5.26 39.03
CA GLY A 520 12.22 -6.09 37.93
C GLY A 520 12.72 -7.45 38.43
N VAL A 521 12.68 -8.47 37.56
CA VAL A 521 13.18 -9.82 37.84
C VAL A 521 14.07 -10.32 36.69
N LEU A 522 15.23 -10.88 37.02
CA LEU A 522 16.07 -11.65 36.11
C LEU A 522 16.06 -13.12 36.54
N THR A 523 15.77 -14.04 35.63
CA THR A 523 15.83 -15.49 35.87
C THR A 523 16.78 -16.18 34.89
N ASP A 524 17.79 -16.88 35.41
CA ASP A 524 18.75 -17.67 34.63
C ASP A 524 18.50 -19.17 34.82
N GLU A 525 18.44 -19.92 33.73
CA GLU A 525 18.51 -21.40 33.70
C GLU A 525 19.58 -21.86 32.67
N GLY A 526 20.38 -20.91 32.16
CA GLY A 526 21.40 -21.04 31.13
C GLY A 526 22.77 -20.58 31.65
N THR A 527 23.33 -19.50 31.07
CA THR A 527 24.62 -18.95 31.54
C THR A 527 24.74 -17.44 31.33
N VAL A 528 24.70 -16.66 32.42
CA VAL A 528 24.98 -15.22 32.44
C VAL A 528 26.47 -14.95 32.68
N THR A 529 27.13 -14.22 31.79
CA THR A 529 28.53 -13.76 31.96
C THR A 529 28.61 -12.24 32.00
N ILE A 530 29.02 -11.70 33.15
CA ILE A 530 29.20 -10.26 33.38
C ILE A 530 30.67 -9.91 33.08
N GLY A 531 30.93 -9.30 31.92
CA GLY A 531 32.27 -8.93 31.45
C GLY A 531 32.72 -7.54 31.90
N SER A 532 33.76 -7.02 31.24
CA SER A 532 34.34 -5.70 31.53
C SER A 532 33.31 -4.58 31.38
N GLY A 533 33.10 -3.79 32.44
CA GLY A 533 32.12 -2.69 32.43
C GLY A 533 30.69 -3.10 32.81
N GLY A 534 30.40 -4.41 32.78
CA GLY A 534 29.15 -4.98 33.28
C GLY A 534 28.97 -4.69 34.77
N VAL A 535 28.04 -3.78 35.08
CA VAL A 535 27.49 -3.61 36.42
C VAL A 535 26.10 -4.22 36.42
N LEU A 536 25.92 -5.35 37.10
CA LEU A 536 24.58 -5.84 37.43
C LEU A 536 24.11 -5.09 38.68
N GLY A 537 23.38 -4.00 38.44
CA GLY A 537 22.80 -3.16 39.50
C GLY A 537 21.43 -3.71 39.92
N SER A 538 21.37 -4.36 41.07
CA SER A 538 20.12 -4.91 41.62
C SER A 538 19.44 -3.90 42.56
N GLY A 539 18.23 -3.51 42.21
CA GLY A 539 17.18 -3.12 43.17
C GLY A 539 15.98 -4.08 43.12
N GLY A 540 15.96 -5.00 42.15
CA GLY A 540 14.96 -6.05 41.95
C GLY A 540 15.48 -7.44 42.34
N GLY A 541 14.89 -8.48 41.74
CA GLY A 541 15.23 -9.87 42.00
C GLY A 541 16.12 -10.48 40.92
N LEU A 542 17.14 -11.25 41.31
CA LEU A 542 17.85 -12.22 40.47
C LEU A 542 17.58 -13.62 41.02
N THR A 543 17.15 -14.56 40.17
CA THR A 543 17.04 -15.98 40.51
C THR A 543 17.87 -16.79 39.51
N ASP A 544 18.92 -17.44 39.99
CA ASP A 544 19.87 -18.24 39.21
C ASP A 544 19.65 -19.74 39.46
N GLY A 545 19.04 -20.42 38.49
CA GLY A 545 19.03 -21.87 38.34
C GLY A 545 20.18 -22.41 37.47
N GLY A 546 20.91 -21.53 36.78
CA GLY A 546 21.87 -21.82 35.73
C GLY A 546 23.33 -21.58 36.14
N THR A 547 23.99 -20.57 35.57
CA THR A 547 25.39 -20.25 35.90
C THR A 547 25.68 -18.78 35.66
N VAL A 548 25.75 -18.00 36.74
CA VAL A 548 26.17 -16.60 36.70
C VAL A 548 27.68 -16.50 36.97
N THR A 549 28.45 -15.98 36.02
CA THR A 549 29.90 -15.73 36.16
C THR A 549 30.20 -14.24 36.08
N ILE A 550 30.81 -13.69 37.14
CA ILE A 550 31.39 -12.35 37.15
C ILE A 550 32.83 -12.46 36.65
N GLY A 551 33.12 -11.91 35.47
CA GLY A 551 34.48 -11.87 34.93
C GLY A 551 35.40 -10.93 35.71
N SER A 552 36.71 -11.03 35.51
CA SER A 552 37.75 -10.30 36.27
C SER A 552 37.75 -8.77 36.21
N THR A 553 36.81 -8.20 35.46
CA THR A 553 36.59 -6.75 35.32
C THR A 553 35.09 -6.38 35.33
N GLY A 554 34.21 -7.35 35.65
CA GLY A 554 32.79 -7.15 35.86
C GLY A 554 32.46 -6.93 37.34
N SER A 555 31.25 -6.45 37.61
CA SER A 555 30.77 -6.17 38.96
C SER A 555 29.28 -6.55 39.11
N LEU A 556 28.95 -7.22 40.21
CA LEU A 556 27.57 -7.44 40.66
C LEU A 556 27.37 -6.64 41.95
N VAL A 557 26.46 -5.67 41.90
CA VAL A 557 26.08 -4.81 43.03
C VAL A 557 24.63 -5.12 43.39
N ASP A 558 24.45 -5.97 44.39
CA ASP A 558 23.13 -6.35 44.90
C ASP A 558 22.61 -5.32 45.91
N GLY A 559 21.38 -4.86 45.72
CA GLY A 559 20.61 -4.07 46.68
C GLY A 559 19.16 -4.56 46.82
N GLY A 560 18.85 -5.73 46.26
CA GLY A 560 17.53 -6.35 46.19
C GLY A 560 17.58 -7.78 46.74
N THR A 561 17.33 -8.77 45.88
CA THR A 561 17.47 -10.19 46.26
C THR A 561 18.17 -10.97 45.16
N VAL A 562 19.24 -11.69 45.48
CA VAL A 562 19.86 -12.70 44.61
C VAL A 562 19.62 -14.08 45.20
N THR A 563 19.03 -15.01 44.45
CA THR A 563 18.80 -16.40 44.88
C THR A 563 19.47 -17.37 43.92
N VAL A 564 20.38 -18.20 44.42
CA VAL A 564 21.02 -19.29 43.66
C VAL A 564 20.32 -20.61 44.05
N THR A 565 19.72 -21.31 43.09
CA THR A 565 18.76 -22.42 43.26
C THR A 565 18.97 -23.45 42.15
N GLY A 566 18.25 -24.58 42.13
CA GLY A 566 18.13 -25.49 40.98
C GLY A 566 19.35 -26.34 40.60
N GLY A 567 20.50 -26.14 41.25
CA GLY A 567 21.82 -26.59 40.82
C GLY A 567 22.75 -25.44 40.41
N GLY A 568 22.25 -24.20 40.44
CA GLY A 568 22.88 -22.98 39.96
C GLY A 568 24.22 -22.65 40.61
N VAL A 569 25.05 -21.91 39.86
CA VAL A 569 26.42 -21.57 40.25
C VAL A 569 26.71 -20.10 39.99
N LEU A 570 26.77 -19.30 41.07
CA LEU A 570 27.30 -17.94 41.06
C LEU A 570 28.81 -17.97 41.34
N THR A 571 29.61 -17.59 40.35
CA THR A 571 31.07 -17.47 40.46
C THR A 571 31.48 -16.00 40.44
N ASP A 572 31.97 -15.48 41.57
CA ASP A 572 32.67 -14.20 41.59
C ASP A 572 34.12 -14.39 41.16
N GLY A 573 34.43 -13.94 39.95
CA GLY A 573 35.79 -13.78 39.43
C GLY A 573 36.24 -12.33 39.33
N GLY A 574 35.43 -11.35 39.80
CA GLY A 574 35.65 -9.91 39.65
C GLY A 574 35.35 -9.11 40.92
N SER A 575 34.13 -8.58 41.05
CA SER A 575 33.68 -7.86 42.24
C SER A 575 32.20 -8.12 42.54
N LEU A 576 31.93 -8.86 43.60
CA LEU A 576 30.59 -9.02 44.18
C LEU A 576 30.40 -8.10 45.39
N THR A 577 29.30 -7.36 45.46
CA THR A 577 28.96 -6.53 46.63
C THR A 577 27.46 -6.55 46.90
N ASN A 578 27.06 -7.02 48.08
CA ASN A 578 25.71 -6.84 48.60
C ASN A 578 25.67 -5.57 49.47
N THR A 579 24.90 -4.59 49.02
CA THR A 579 24.76 -3.23 49.59
C THR A 579 23.58 -3.08 50.56
N GLY A 580 22.91 -4.18 50.93
CA GLY A 580 21.77 -4.18 51.86
C GLY A 580 20.61 -5.09 51.45
N GLY A 581 20.74 -5.81 50.32
CA GLY A 581 19.82 -6.84 49.86
C GLY A 581 20.05 -8.21 50.52
N ALA A 582 19.48 -9.24 49.92
CA ALA A 582 19.57 -10.62 50.38
C ALA A 582 20.17 -11.56 49.31
N LEU A 583 21.37 -12.08 49.57
CA LEU A 583 22.00 -13.14 48.79
C LEU A 583 21.69 -14.50 49.44
N VAL A 584 20.92 -15.34 48.74
CA VAL A 584 20.42 -16.63 49.22
C VAL A 584 21.00 -17.75 48.37
N VAL A 585 21.70 -18.68 48.99
CA VAL A 585 22.31 -19.86 48.34
C VAL A 585 21.54 -21.10 48.77
N SER A 586 20.85 -21.73 47.82
CA SER A 586 19.73 -22.67 47.98
C SER A 586 18.49 -22.05 48.66
N THR A 587 17.31 -22.45 48.19
CA THR A 587 16.00 -22.23 48.83
C THR A 587 15.68 -23.28 49.90
N GLY A 588 16.51 -24.33 49.99
CA GLY A 588 16.47 -25.37 51.02
C GLY A 588 15.82 -26.70 50.61
N GLY A 589 15.97 -27.71 51.46
CA GLY A 589 15.31 -29.01 51.29
C GLY A 589 16.07 -29.96 50.37
N VAL A 590 15.62 -30.13 49.13
CA VAL A 590 16.33 -30.88 48.07
C VAL A 590 17.06 -29.96 47.09
N ASP A 591 16.93 -28.65 47.27
CA ASP A 591 17.52 -27.64 46.42
C ASP A 591 19.00 -27.43 46.71
N SER A 592 19.79 -27.16 45.66
CA SER A 592 21.23 -26.94 45.73
C SER A 592 21.60 -25.68 44.97
N GLY A 593 22.45 -24.84 45.56
CA GLY A 593 23.04 -23.68 44.89
C GLY A 593 24.48 -23.53 45.35
N THR A 594 25.33 -22.97 44.49
CA THR A 594 26.76 -22.78 44.79
C THR A 594 27.16 -21.32 44.61
N LEU A 595 27.80 -20.74 45.62
CA LEU A 595 28.53 -19.48 45.51
C LEU A 595 30.03 -19.75 45.62
N THR A 596 30.81 -19.33 44.62
CA THR A 596 32.27 -19.44 44.61
C THR A 596 32.90 -18.06 44.53
N VAL A 597 33.75 -17.71 45.49
CA VAL A 597 34.57 -16.49 45.47
C VAL A 597 35.99 -16.87 45.03
N SER A 598 36.43 -16.37 43.88
CA SER A 598 37.67 -16.79 43.25
C SER A 598 38.92 -16.26 43.98
N PRO A 599 40.09 -16.90 43.81
CA PRO A 599 41.34 -16.40 44.39
C PRO A 599 41.70 -14.99 43.92
N GLY A 600 41.93 -14.10 44.88
CA GLY A 600 42.36 -12.72 44.65
C GLY A 600 41.23 -11.70 44.41
N VAL A 601 39.96 -12.10 44.51
CA VAL A 601 38.81 -11.17 44.48
C VAL A 601 38.17 -11.01 45.86
N THR A 602 37.20 -10.10 45.97
CA THR A 602 36.55 -9.75 47.24
C THR A 602 35.04 -9.65 47.08
N PHE A 603 34.33 -10.52 47.80
CA PHE A 603 32.91 -10.38 48.06
C PHE A 603 32.71 -9.54 49.33
N THR A 604 31.95 -8.45 49.24
CA THR A 604 31.53 -7.64 50.41
C THR A 604 30.03 -7.78 50.66
N ASP A 605 29.63 -8.22 51.85
CA ASP A 605 28.25 -8.22 52.32
C ASP A 605 28.03 -7.09 53.34
N SER A 606 26.95 -6.32 53.16
CA SER A 606 26.38 -5.42 54.16
C SER A 606 24.86 -5.59 54.32
N GLY A 607 24.30 -6.67 53.78
CA GLY A 607 22.88 -7.03 53.86
C GLY A 607 22.69 -8.36 54.57
N THR A 608 22.24 -9.39 53.86
CA THR A 608 22.15 -10.76 54.38
C THR A 608 22.65 -11.77 53.36
N LEU A 609 23.69 -12.52 53.71
CA LEU A 609 24.06 -13.78 53.05
C LEU A 609 23.44 -14.96 53.82
N THR A 610 22.61 -15.76 53.16
CA THR A 610 22.06 -17.01 53.71
C THR A 610 22.48 -18.20 52.87
N VAL A 611 23.16 -19.17 53.47
CA VAL A 611 23.45 -20.48 52.87
C VAL A 611 22.50 -21.49 53.50
N ASN A 612 21.47 -21.91 52.77
CA ASN A 612 20.48 -22.88 53.28
C ASN A 612 20.95 -24.33 53.14
N ALA A 613 20.21 -25.26 53.73
CA ALA A 613 20.49 -26.70 53.62
C ALA A 613 20.48 -27.15 52.15
N GLY A 614 21.62 -27.68 51.67
CA GLY A 614 21.87 -28.03 50.27
C GLY A 614 22.65 -26.96 49.49
N GLY A 615 22.74 -25.73 50.01
CA GLY A 615 23.59 -24.66 49.49
C GLY A 615 25.06 -24.82 49.90
N THR A 616 25.98 -24.36 49.04
CA THR A 616 27.43 -24.37 49.27
C THR A 616 28.03 -22.99 48.98
N LEU A 617 28.87 -22.49 49.89
CA LEU A 617 29.76 -21.34 49.68
C LEU A 617 31.21 -21.82 49.76
N THR A 618 32.00 -21.53 48.73
CA THR A 618 33.45 -21.77 48.68
C THR A 618 34.18 -20.44 48.53
N ASP A 619 34.94 -20.04 49.54
CA ASP A 619 35.79 -18.84 49.52
C ASP A 619 37.26 -19.21 49.25
N GLY A 620 37.72 -18.96 48.03
CA GLY A 620 39.14 -18.98 47.67
C GLY A 620 39.81 -17.61 47.69
N GLY A 621 39.07 -16.53 47.97
CA GLY A 621 39.47 -15.13 47.85
C GLY A 621 39.35 -14.37 49.17
N THR A 622 38.35 -13.50 49.27
CA THR A 622 38.04 -12.78 50.52
C THR A 622 36.54 -12.51 50.61
N VAL A 623 35.92 -12.90 51.72
CA VAL A 623 34.54 -12.58 52.08
C VAL A 623 34.53 -11.62 53.27
N VAL A 624 33.87 -10.47 53.12
CA VAL A 624 33.76 -9.43 54.14
C VAL A 624 32.31 -9.21 54.53
N VAL A 625 31.90 -9.70 55.71
CA VAL A 625 30.60 -9.39 56.31
C VAL A 625 30.76 -8.15 57.18
N SER A 626 30.18 -7.04 56.72
CA SER A 626 30.31 -5.70 57.29
C SER A 626 29.51 -5.55 58.59
N SER A 627 29.72 -4.47 59.34
CA SER A 627 29.07 -4.24 60.66
C SER A 627 27.55 -3.99 60.66
N GLY A 628 26.88 -4.24 59.55
CA GLY A 628 25.42 -4.34 59.44
C GLY A 628 24.95 -5.56 58.63
N GLY A 629 25.89 -6.38 58.12
CA GLY A 629 25.64 -7.59 57.38
C GLY A 629 25.34 -8.79 58.29
N THR A 630 24.80 -9.86 57.71
CA THR A 630 24.46 -11.10 58.43
C THR A 630 24.79 -12.30 57.56
N LEU A 631 25.62 -13.20 58.07
CA LEU A 631 25.90 -14.51 57.46
C LEU A 631 25.18 -15.61 58.23
N THR A 632 24.19 -16.24 57.61
CA THR A 632 23.48 -17.40 58.18
C THR A 632 23.83 -18.68 57.40
N ASP A 633 24.47 -19.64 58.04
CA ASP A 633 24.80 -20.95 57.46
C ASP A 633 23.90 -22.06 58.05
N SER A 634 23.24 -22.79 57.17
CA SER A 634 22.49 -24.04 57.43
C SER A 634 22.86 -25.14 56.42
N GLY A 635 23.90 -24.94 55.61
CA GLY A 635 24.39 -25.82 54.55
C GLY A 635 25.91 -26.07 54.69
N ALA A 636 26.70 -25.62 53.73
CA ALA A 636 28.17 -25.73 53.77
C ALA A 636 28.84 -24.40 53.41
N VAL A 637 29.72 -23.91 54.29
CA VAL A 637 30.62 -22.78 54.05
C VAL A 637 32.06 -23.27 54.21
N THR A 638 32.88 -23.14 53.16
CA THR A 638 34.29 -23.55 53.16
C THR A 638 35.17 -22.35 52.85
N VAL A 639 36.13 -22.06 53.73
CA VAL A 639 37.21 -21.10 53.48
C VAL A 639 38.44 -21.91 53.07
N ASP A 640 38.84 -21.82 51.81
CA ASP A 640 39.97 -22.56 51.25
C ASP A 640 41.31 -22.03 51.79
N SER A 641 42.40 -22.77 51.53
CA SER A 641 43.75 -22.44 52.04
C SER A 641 44.36 -21.09 51.60
N GLY A 642 43.69 -20.35 50.71
CA GLY A 642 44.01 -18.96 50.36
C GLY A 642 42.88 -17.96 50.64
N GLY A 643 41.71 -18.43 51.11
CA GLY A 643 40.53 -17.64 51.41
C GLY A 643 40.63 -16.90 52.75
N VAL A 644 39.81 -15.86 52.89
CA VAL A 644 39.77 -14.97 54.06
C VAL A 644 38.33 -14.56 54.35
N LEU A 645 37.71 -15.17 55.37
CA LEU A 645 36.41 -14.76 55.88
C LEU A 645 36.58 -13.81 57.06
N THR A 646 36.22 -12.55 56.85
CA THR A 646 36.11 -11.54 57.92
C THR A 646 34.65 -11.25 58.22
N ASP A 647 34.24 -11.41 59.48
CA ASP A 647 32.92 -11.00 59.96
C ASP A 647 33.07 -9.92 61.04
N SER A 648 32.36 -8.81 60.85
CA SER A 648 32.17 -7.74 61.83
C SER A 648 30.69 -7.44 62.08
N GLY A 649 29.79 -8.26 61.52
CA GLY A 649 28.34 -8.16 61.64
C GLY A 649 27.80 -9.30 62.50
N VAL A 650 26.99 -10.19 61.91
CA VAL A 650 26.39 -11.34 62.61
C VAL A 650 26.60 -12.64 61.82
N LEU A 651 27.55 -13.47 62.26
CA LEU A 651 27.65 -14.88 61.86
C LEU A 651 26.76 -15.80 62.73
N THR A 652 25.87 -16.55 62.08
CA THR A 652 25.04 -17.61 62.69
C THR A 652 25.23 -18.93 61.95
N VAL A 653 25.69 -19.97 62.64
CA VAL A 653 25.74 -21.35 62.11
C VAL A 653 24.64 -22.18 62.77
N ASN A 654 23.64 -22.56 62.00
CA ASN A 654 22.45 -23.30 62.43
C ASN A 654 22.70 -24.81 62.52
N SER A 655 21.76 -25.53 63.14
CA SER A 655 21.76 -26.99 63.20
C SER A 655 21.66 -27.62 61.81
N GLY A 656 22.79 -28.10 61.28
CA GLY A 656 22.91 -28.68 59.94
C GLY A 656 23.91 -27.94 59.05
N GLY A 657 24.24 -26.69 59.39
CA GLY A 657 25.33 -25.91 58.78
C GLY A 657 26.71 -26.47 59.12
N THR A 658 27.68 -26.19 58.26
CA THR A 658 29.07 -26.63 58.38
C THR A 658 30.01 -25.53 57.89
N LEU A 659 30.65 -24.84 58.85
CA LEU A 659 31.75 -23.92 58.58
C LEU A 659 33.09 -24.65 58.65
N THR A 660 33.76 -24.82 57.51
CA THR A 660 35.07 -25.45 57.37
C THR A 660 36.13 -24.39 57.11
N ASP A 661 37.12 -24.29 58.00
CA ASP A 661 38.24 -23.36 57.86
C ASP A 661 39.53 -24.11 57.46
N GLY A 662 40.01 -23.83 56.25
CA GLY A 662 41.35 -24.18 55.78
C GLY A 662 42.26 -22.97 55.59
N GLY A 663 41.75 -21.74 55.78
CA GLY A 663 42.37 -20.48 55.39
C GLY A 663 42.52 -19.50 56.57
N THR A 664 41.88 -18.32 56.47
CA THR A 664 41.85 -17.34 57.57
C THR A 664 40.41 -16.96 57.92
N LEU A 665 39.96 -17.34 59.12
CA LEU A 665 38.71 -16.88 59.71
C LEU A 665 38.94 -15.82 60.80
N SER A 666 38.27 -14.66 60.68
CA SER A 666 38.34 -13.57 61.65
C SER A 666 36.94 -13.01 61.97
N VAL A 667 36.38 -13.42 63.11
CA VAL A 667 35.08 -12.94 63.61
C VAL A 667 35.32 -11.92 64.73
N SER A 668 34.85 -10.69 64.56
CA SER A 668 34.83 -9.66 65.61
C SER A 668 33.47 -9.63 66.30
N PRO A 669 33.41 -9.60 67.65
CA PRO A 669 32.17 -9.46 68.42
C PRO A 669 31.67 -8.01 68.51
#